data_AF-A0A2E3TSX9-F1
#
_entry.id   AF-A0A2E3TSX9-F1
#
_cell.length_a   1.000
_cell.length_b   1.000
_cell.length_c   1.000
_cell.angle_alpha   90.00
_cell.angle_beta   90.00
_cell.angle_gamma   90.00
#
_symmetry.space_group_name_H-M   'P 1'
#
loop_
_entity.id
_entity.type
_entity.pdbx_description
1 polymer ?
#
loop_
_entity_poly.entity_id
_entity_poly.type
_entity_poly.pdbx_seq_one_letter_code
_entity_poly.pdbx_strand_id
1 'polypeptide(L)'
;MDVLSGQRLARLSDLEAMRRRGNGPALIAGDAIVSYVDLVTRIEQRRDELGPDRRLVTFHATNSIDTIVTYLACLSGGHVASIRSTAGHDPFTAAVKSDLHPDLAVLMSTSGSTGSAKAVRLSIDNVESNAVAIADALGLRFDDVAVTSLPLSYCYGLSIVTSHLAVGAAVVVTDTSVVDTCFWHLVERWGVTTLSGVPHSFDLIDRIDGDALMAPSLRRVTQAGGRLAPAKVQQLSRLGHRHGWDLVVMYGQTEATARMATLEPQLVDGFPCSIGRPIPGGAFDLEPISPSDVPVELETDAAIGRVGEIVYTGPNVMLGYATSVEDLRRGRDVKQLHTGDIGRRLPNGLYEIVGRRSRFVKLLGHRIDLEALEADLSHAGGNVAVAGTDDRLVIVADRHTEGLQQRLNLLPIPATMVHVIEVERIPRLSNGKVDTAAILQLVDQQTTPLDETCQTATPTEILSEVLNVDIVDPRSTFASLGGDSLSYVEASIRLERTLGDLPDGWHTRSVAELDAYTPQRQRRSTNRIDTSVVVRAIGICIIVATHMRVFRLAGGAHTLLAVAGYNFARFQLAGAGAPGSIRRGLATVGRVAVPASMWIGLQMLFVGGYSAGSLFLVNNYFGSAWRRDGRWEYWYFEAFVQVFLVLTLLFAIGPVRHLERRRPFAFAFVALLGATAVGLELVEFGDSYNNIFRPHTTIWFVLLGWAGQVAVTNRQRLLVTAVLVIGAPLYFDRWQQALMVTSLVGALLWLPSVRVPRLAVPVFGVVAAASMVIFLIHWQVWPIYMSVFVREVAFLSTMATGVAMWAIGRRTMRTAWVHTLSRKMLRQSV
;
A
#
# COMPACT_ATOMS: atom_id res chain seq x y z
N MET A 1 9.16 48.94 27.86
CA MET A 1 8.59 47.60 28.13
C MET A 1 9.46 46.62 27.38
N ASP A 2 10.53 46.13 28.01
CA ASP A 2 11.72 45.68 27.28
C ASP A 2 12.34 44.45 27.95
N VAL A 3 11.67 43.30 27.79
CA VAL A 3 12.02 42.01 28.44
C VAL A 3 11.92 40.83 27.47
N LEU A 4 11.24 40.98 26.32
CA LEU A 4 11.05 39.92 25.32
C LEU A 4 12.00 40.02 24.11
N SER A 5 12.80 41.09 24.03
CA SER A 5 13.83 41.35 23.02
C SER A 5 15.10 40.47 23.17
N GLY A 6 15.22 39.74 24.29
CA GLY A 6 16.46 39.05 24.70
C GLY A 6 16.59 37.57 24.30
N GLN A 7 15.55 36.90 23.80
CA GLN A 7 15.63 35.50 23.37
C GLN A 7 16.38 35.37 22.03
N ARG A 8 17.72 35.42 22.07
CA ARG A 8 18.54 34.91 20.97
C ARG A 8 18.22 33.43 20.79
N LEU A 9 17.61 33.11 19.64
CA LEU A 9 17.42 31.74 19.18
C LEU A 9 18.76 31.01 19.19
N ALA A 10 18.80 29.85 19.85
CA ALA A 10 20.04 29.11 20.00
C ALA A 10 20.42 28.48 18.65
N ARG A 11 21.67 28.67 18.22
CA ARG A 11 22.26 27.83 17.19
C ARG A 11 22.27 26.39 17.71
N LEU A 12 21.89 25.42 16.87
CA LEU A 12 21.85 24.01 17.26
C LEU A 12 23.27 23.41 17.39
N SER A 13 24.26 24.11 16.85
CA SER A 13 25.69 23.91 17.13
C SER A 13 26.18 24.51 18.46
N ASP A 14 25.50 25.51 19.03
CA ASP A 14 25.91 26.17 20.28
C ASP A 14 25.44 25.37 21.49
N LEU A 15 26.23 24.35 21.83
CA LEU A 15 26.03 23.49 22.99
C LEU A 15 26.03 24.28 24.32
N GLU A 16 26.69 25.43 24.39
CA GLU A 16 26.60 26.28 25.58
C GLU A 16 25.24 26.99 25.66
N ALA A 17 24.69 27.48 24.54
CA ALA A 17 23.34 28.06 24.51
C ALA A 17 22.26 27.03 24.86
N MET A 18 22.45 25.77 24.43
CA MET A 18 21.63 24.66 24.92
C MET A 18 21.83 24.43 26.42
N ARG A 19 23.07 24.30 26.91
CA ARG A 19 23.37 24.05 28.35
C ARG A 19 22.89 25.19 29.25
N ARG A 20 22.90 26.45 28.78
CA ARG A 20 22.36 27.64 29.46
C ARG A 20 20.84 27.55 29.77
N ARG A 21 20.11 26.60 29.18
CA ARG A 21 18.70 26.29 29.53
C ARG A 21 18.55 25.37 30.76
N GLY A 22 19.66 24.85 31.29
CA GLY A 22 19.68 24.12 32.56
C GLY A 22 18.83 22.85 32.56
N ASN A 23 18.10 22.64 33.66
CA ASN A 23 17.39 21.39 33.92
C ASN A 23 15.98 21.34 33.29
N GLY A 24 15.63 22.28 32.41
CA GLY A 24 14.37 22.23 31.65
C GLY A 24 14.32 21.01 30.72
N PRO A 25 13.13 20.41 30.48
CA PRO A 25 12.99 19.23 29.62
C PRO A 25 13.33 19.56 28.16
N ALA A 26 14.21 18.78 27.55
CA ALA A 26 14.55 18.91 26.14
C ALA A 26 13.90 17.79 25.31
N LEU A 27 14.08 16.53 25.74
CA LEU A 27 13.47 15.35 25.11
C LEU A 27 12.74 14.51 26.16
N ILE A 28 11.62 13.92 25.78
CA ILE A 28 10.77 13.09 26.64
C ILE A 28 10.45 11.79 25.89
N ALA A 29 10.69 10.61 26.47
CA ALA A 29 10.37 9.33 25.84
C ALA A 29 9.76 8.36 26.87
N GLY A 30 8.47 8.04 26.72
CA GLY A 30 7.71 7.29 27.73
C GLY A 30 7.65 8.07 29.05
N ASP A 31 8.30 7.53 30.08
CA ASP A 31 8.50 8.17 31.39
C ASP A 31 9.83 8.93 31.51
N ALA A 32 10.77 8.74 30.57
CA ALA A 32 12.13 9.27 30.69
C ALA A 32 12.20 10.71 30.17
N ILE A 33 12.49 11.66 31.07
CA ILE A 33 12.83 13.04 30.74
C ILE A 33 14.36 13.17 30.59
N VAL A 34 14.81 13.85 29.54
CA VAL A 34 16.20 14.27 29.33
C VAL A 34 16.21 15.81 29.36
N SER A 35 16.92 16.40 30.34
CA SER A 35 17.04 17.85 30.41
C SER A 35 17.95 18.42 29.32
N TYR A 36 17.98 19.74 29.15
CA TYR A 36 18.95 20.40 28.26
C TYR A 36 20.42 20.13 28.66
N VAL A 37 20.72 20.04 29.96
CA VAL A 37 22.05 19.66 30.47
C VAL A 37 22.39 18.20 30.17
N ASP A 38 21.43 17.28 30.37
CA ASP A 38 21.63 15.85 30.05
C ASP A 38 21.79 15.64 28.55
N LEU A 39 21.00 16.36 27.73
CA LEU A 39 21.05 16.30 26.28
C LEU A 39 22.42 16.75 25.77
N VAL A 40 22.92 17.90 26.23
CA VAL A 40 24.27 18.38 25.85
C VAL A 40 25.35 17.40 26.29
N THR A 41 25.26 16.83 27.49
CA THR A 41 26.24 15.85 27.99
C THR A 41 26.24 14.57 27.13
N ARG A 42 25.08 14.09 26.68
CA ARG A 42 24.96 12.96 25.73
C ARG A 42 25.48 13.32 24.33
N ILE A 43 25.28 14.55 23.87
CA ILE A 43 25.80 15.05 22.59
C ILE A 43 27.32 15.11 22.61
N GLU A 44 27.93 15.62 23.68
CA GLU A 44 29.37 15.63 23.88
C GLU A 44 29.93 14.20 23.90
N GLN A 45 29.34 13.29 24.68
CA GLN A 45 29.75 11.88 24.68
C GLN A 45 29.68 11.26 23.27
N ARG A 46 28.56 11.42 22.55
CA ARG A 46 28.40 10.86 21.19
C ARG A 46 29.33 11.53 20.18
N ARG A 47 29.67 12.81 20.34
CA ARG A 47 30.68 13.49 19.52
C ARG A 47 32.07 12.92 19.80
N ASP A 48 32.41 12.65 21.05
CA ASP A 48 33.71 12.12 21.43
C ASP A 48 33.85 10.62 21.05
N GLU A 49 32.74 9.87 21.05
CA GLU A 49 32.61 8.52 20.45
C GLU A 49 32.81 8.54 18.92
N LEU A 50 32.31 9.57 18.23
CA LEU A 50 32.63 9.80 16.81
C LEU A 50 34.11 10.18 16.65
N GLY A 51 34.67 10.99 17.55
CA GLY A 51 36.08 11.40 17.57
C GLY A 51 36.42 12.51 16.57
N PRO A 52 37.60 13.15 16.68
CA PRO A 52 37.86 14.48 16.11
C PRO A 52 37.84 14.58 14.59
N ASP A 53 38.10 13.49 13.85
CA ASP A 53 38.13 13.55 12.39
C ASP A 53 36.74 13.75 11.79
N ARG A 54 36.54 14.87 11.07
CA ARG A 54 35.39 15.13 10.20
C ARG A 54 35.16 13.96 9.24
N ARG A 55 33.93 13.45 9.19
CA ARG A 55 33.55 12.26 8.43
C ARG A 55 32.06 12.28 8.07
N LEU A 56 31.67 11.35 7.20
CA LEU A 56 30.29 11.00 6.97
C LEU A 56 29.81 10.02 8.06
N VAL A 57 28.66 10.31 8.67
CA VAL A 57 28.04 9.49 9.72
C VAL A 57 26.65 9.07 9.22
N THR A 58 26.56 7.87 8.65
CA THR A 58 25.29 7.28 8.19
C THR A 58 24.59 6.54 9.31
N PHE A 59 23.32 6.89 9.59
CA PHE A 59 22.49 6.21 10.58
C PHE A 59 21.05 6.05 10.13
N HIS A 60 20.38 5.02 10.66
CA HIS A 60 18.96 4.79 10.46
C HIS A 60 18.16 5.66 11.44
N ALA A 61 17.40 6.62 10.92
CA ALA A 61 16.70 7.60 11.73
C ALA A 61 15.34 7.06 12.18
N THR A 62 15.30 6.60 13.43
CA THR A 62 14.08 6.23 14.16
C THR A 62 13.62 7.41 15.01
N ASN A 63 12.38 7.36 15.51
CA ASN A 63 11.91 8.35 16.48
C ASN A 63 12.45 7.97 17.87
N SER A 64 13.73 8.23 18.10
CA SER A 64 14.46 7.86 19.32
C SER A 64 15.43 8.95 19.77
N ILE A 65 15.67 9.01 21.09
CA ILE A 65 16.63 9.97 21.68
C ILE A 65 18.03 9.76 21.09
N ASP A 66 18.47 8.53 20.84
CA ASP A 66 19.78 8.24 20.25
C ASP A 66 19.94 8.80 18.82
N THR A 67 18.87 8.77 18.01
CA THR A 67 18.85 9.40 16.68
C THR A 67 19.05 10.91 16.79
N ILE A 68 18.37 11.58 17.73
CA ILE A 68 18.48 13.02 17.95
C ILE A 68 19.86 13.40 18.50
N VAL A 69 20.38 12.65 19.47
CA VAL A 69 21.73 12.82 20.03
C VAL A 69 22.80 12.64 18.95
N THR A 70 22.70 11.60 18.11
CA THR A 70 23.63 11.37 16.99
C THR A 70 23.60 12.51 15.98
N TYR A 71 22.40 12.98 15.62
CA TYR A 71 22.25 14.11 14.70
C TYR A 71 22.89 15.39 15.24
N LEU A 72 22.61 15.76 16.50
CA LEU A 72 23.17 16.96 17.11
C LEU A 72 24.68 16.84 17.36
N ALA A 73 25.18 15.65 17.70
CA ALA A 73 26.61 15.36 17.80
C ALA A 73 27.33 15.52 16.45
N CYS A 74 26.68 15.15 15.34
CA CYS A 74 27.22 15.41 14.00
C CYS A 74 27.33 16.91 13.74
N LEU A 75 26.29 17.70 14.01
CA LEU A 75 26.30 19.16 13.81
C LEU A 75 27.36 19.85 14.69
N SER A 76 27.41 19.55 15.98
CA SER A 76 28.35 20.17 16.92
C SER A 76 29.80 19.69 16.76
N GLY A 77 30.00 18.47 16.25
CA GLY A 77 31.33 17.93 15.93
C GLY A 77 31.85 18.31 14.54
N GLY A 78 31.06 19.01 13.72
CA GLY A 78 31.41 19.29 12.33
C GLY A 78 31.54 18.02 11.48
N HIS A 79 30.76 16.98 11.76
CA HIS A 79 30.60 15.80 10.90
C HIS A 79 29.41 15.99 9.95
N VAL A 80 29.28 15.13 8.93
CA VAL A 80 28.14 15.13 8.01
C VAL A 80 27.14 14.05 8.42
N ALA A 81 25.93 14.43 8.83
CA ALA A 81 24.87 13.49 9.15
C ALA A 81 24.20 12.95 7.87
N SER A 82 24.28 11.64 7.61
CA SER A 82 23.60 10.98 6.48
C SER A 82 22.38 10.22 7.00
N ILE A 83 21.21 10.81 6.78
CA ILE A 83 19.95 10.42 7.41
C ILE A 83 19.20 9.44 6.50
N ARG A 84 18.97 8.20 6.99
CA ARG A 84 18.36 7.10 6.23
C ARG A 84 17.08 6.58 6.89
N SER A 85 16.09 6.15 6.09
CA SER A 85 14.82 5.59 6.60
C SER A 85 14.71 4.06 6.55
N THR A 86 15.66 3.38 5.92
CA THR A 86 15.73 1.91 5.82
C THR A 86 17.16 1.44 6.02
N ALA A 87 17.33 0.21 6.52
CA ALA A 87 18.64 -0.44 6.58
C ALA A 87 19.00 -0.96 5.17
N GLY A 88 19.95 -0.31 4.51
CA GLY A 88 20.34 -0.61 3.13
C GLY A 88 21.73 -0.11 2.79
N HIS A 89 22.22 -0.46 1.60
CA HIS A 89 23.54 -0.04 1.13
C HIS A 89 23.53 1.46 0.76
N ASP A 90 24.31 2.25 1.48
CA ASP A 90 24.47 3.68 1.22
C ASP A 90 25.54 3.88 0.12
N PRO A 91 25.22 4.51 -1.02
CA PRO A 91 26.20 4.73 -2.11
C PRO A 91 27.41 5.59 -1.68
N PHE A 92 27.31 6.27 -0.53
CA PHE A 92 28.39 7.05 0.06
C PHE A 92 29.12 6.31 1.20
N THR A 93 28.79 5.04 1.53
CA THR A 93 29.55 4.30 2.58
C THR A 93 31.02 4.05 2.22
N ALA A 94 31.40 4.16 0.95
CA ALA A 94 32.80 4.15 0.52
C ALA A 94 33.57 5.45 0.86
N ALA A 95 32.89 6.54 1.26
CA ALA A 95 33.48 7.83 1.61
C ALA A 95 34.11 7.84 3.02
N VAL A 96 34.99 6.87 3.30
CA VAL A 96 35.65 6.73 4.59
C VAL A 96 36.87 7.66 4.67
N LYS A 97 36.72 8.71 5.50
CA LYS A 97 37.78 9.57 6.07
C LYS A 97 38.56 10.57 5.20
N SER A 98 38.25 10.82 3.92
CA SER A 98 38.87 11.97 3.23
C SER A 98 37.99 12.69 2.20
N ASP A 99 38.15 14.02 2.22
CA ASP A 99 37.62 15.02 1.28
C ASP A 99 36.09 15.14 1.23
N LEU A 100 35.56 16.03 2.09
CA LEU A 100 34.16 16.46 2.22
C LEU A 100 34.13 18.00 2.37
N HIS A 101 33.29 18.70 1.60
CA HIS A 101 33.23 20.18 1.60
C HIS A 101 32.93 20.73 3.01
N PRO A 102 33.60 21.77 3.51
CA PRO A 102 33.42 22.28 4.88
C PRO A 102 31.97 22.68 5.21
N ASP A 103 31.27 23.35 4.30
CA ASP A 103 29.89 23.80 4.53
C ASP A 103 28.87 22.66 4.68
N LEU A 104 29.18 21.45 4.19
CA LEU A 104 28.24 20.32 4.22
C LEU A 104 28.00 19.85 5.67
N ALA A 105 26.74 19.73 6.09
CA ALA A 105 26.37 19.30 7.45
C ALA A 105 25.36 18.15 7.46
N VAL A 106 24.41 18.12 6.51
CA VAL A 106 23.40 17.06 6.42
C VAL A 106 23.23 16.58 4.97
N LEU A 107 23.15 15.27 4.80
CA LEU A 107 22.62 14.61 3.61
C LEU A 107 21.27 13.98 3.94
N MET A 108 20.25 14.34 3.15
CA MET A 108 18.91 13.76 3.26
C MET A 108 18.36 13.45 1.87
N SER A 109 17.67 12.32 1.72
CA SER A 109 17.01 11.99 0.44
C SER A 109 15.73 12.81 0.24
N THR A 110 15.42 13.19 -1.01
CA THR A 110 14.16 13.87 -1.35
C THR A 110 12.93 12.97 -1.15
N SER A 111 13.10 11.66 -1.34
CA SER A 111 12.04 10.64 -1.24
C SER A 111 12.31 9.68 -0.07
N GLY A 112 11.63 9.93 1.05
CA GLY A 112 11.93 9.40 2.39
C GLY A 112 11.97 7.89 2.65
N SER A 113 12.02 7.00 1.65
CA SER A 113 12.40 5.58 1.85
C SER A 113 13.08 4.90 0.66
N THR A 114 13.30 5.58 -0.47
CA THR A 114 13.87 4.96 -1.68
C THR A 114 15.32 4.52 -1.51
N GLY A 115 16.08 5.25 -0.69
CA GLY A 115 17.53 5.25 -0.83
C GLY A 115 17.99 5.86 -2.16
N SER A 116 17.23 6.81 -2.73
CA SER A 116 17.58 7.50 -3.98
C SER A 116 19.03 7.96 -3.96
N ALA A 117 19.74 7.71 -5.07
CA ALA A 117 21.11 8.17 -5.26
C ALA A 117 21.24 9.70 -5.17
N LYS A 118 20.15 10.44 -5.43
CA LYS A 118 20.07 11.90 -5.32
C LYS A 118 19.73 12.31 -3.88
N ALA A 119 20.75 12.75 -3.14
CA ALA A 119 20.62 13.37 -1.83
C ALA A 119 20.68 14.91 -1.94
N VAL A 120 20.06 15.60 -0.99
CA VAL A 120 20.16 17.06 -0.80
C VAL A 120 21.37 17.34 0.11
N ARG A 121 22.27 18.22 -0.33
CA ARG A 121 23.39 18.76 0.47
C ARG A 121 22.92 20.01 1.22
N LEU A 122 22.78 19.91 2.54
CA LEU A 122 22.43 21.04 3.40
C LEU A 122 23.63 21.48 4.25
N SER A 123 23.81 22.79 4.41
CA SER A 123 24.72 23.35 5.41
C SER A 123 24.08 23.49 6.79
N ILE A 124 24.89 23.77 7.80
CA ILE A 124 24.36 24.06 9.13
C ILE A 124 23.55 25.36 9.14
N ASP A 125 23.99 26.40 8.42
CA ASP A 125 23.20 27.62 8.24
C ASP A 125 21.85 27.36 7.56
N ASN A 126 21.76 26.37 6.64
CA ASN A 126 20.48 25.98 6.06
C ASN A 126 19.50 25.44 7.11
N VAL A 127 19.99 24.60 8.03
CA VAL A 127 19.21 24.01 9.13
C VAL A 127 18.84 25.06 10.18
N GLU A 128 19.81 25.83 10.65
CA GLU A 128 19.61 26.82 11.72
C GLU A 128 18.72 27.96 11.24
N SER A 129 18.91 28.47 10.01
CA SER A 129 18.03 29.53 9.47
C SER A 129 16.60 29.05 9.23
N ASN A 130 16.38 27.80 8.81
CA ASN A 130 15.02 27.28 8.72
C ASN A 130 14.41 27.06 10.10
N ALA A 131 15.14 26.48 11.06
CA ALA A 131 14.66 26.33 12.45
C ALA A 131 14.23 27.67 13.07
N VAL A 132 15.00 28.73 12.85
CA VAL A 132 14.70 30.13 13.22
C VAL A 132 13.43 30.63 12.53
N ALA A 133 13.35 30.55 11.20
CA ALA A 133 12.21 31.06 10.44
C ALA A 133 10.91 30.27 10.70
N ILE A 134 11.01 28.97 10.99
CA ILE A 134 9.91 28.14 11.50
C ILE A 134 9.47 28.65 12.87
N ALA A 135 10.40 28.88 13.80
CA ALA A 135 10.08 29.30 15.15
C ALA A 135 9.37 30.67 15.19
N ASP A 136 9.76 31.59 14.32
CA ASP A 136 9.10 32.90 14.17
C ASP A 136 7.70 32.77 13.51
N ALA A 137 7.61 32.10 12.34
CA ALA A 137 6.33 31.91 11.65
C ALA A 137 5.30 31.05 12.44
N LEU A 138 5.78 30.08 13.22
CA LEU A 138 4.98 29.32 14.18
C LEU A 138 5.00 29.94 15.59
N GLY A 139 5.50 31.16 15.78
CA GLY A 139 5.60 31.87 17.06
C GLY A 139 5.80 30.93 18.25
N LEU A 140 6.84 30.10 18.17
CA LEU A 140 7.16 29.04 19.13
C LEU A 140 7.78 29.66 20.39
N ARG A 141 7.49 29.06 21.53
CA ARG A 141 7.91 29.52 22.86
C ARG A 141 8.79 28.48 23.51
N PHE A 142 9.53 28.89 24.54
CA PHE A 142 10.36 27.97 25.34
C PHE A 142 9.53 26.96 26.16
N ASP A 143 8.23 27.22 26.36
CA ASP A 143 7.29 26.37 27.10
C ASP A 143 6.32 25.59 26.17
N ASP A 144 6.54 25.61 24.85
CA ASP A 144 5.86 24.68 23.95
C ASP A 144 6.37 23.24 24.15
N VAL A 145 5.51 22.28 23.82
CA VAL A 145 5.84 20.86 23.80
C VAL A 145 5.39 20.28 22.47
N ALA A 146 6.34 19.76 21.68
CA ALA A 146 6.05 19.07 20.42
C ALA A 146 5.99 17.54 20.60
N VAL A 147 5.49 16.84 19.58
CA VAL A 147 5.55 15.37 19.49
C VAL A 147 6.09 14.92 18.13
N THR A 148 6.88 13.84 18.09
CA THR A 148 7.39 13.24 16.85
C THR A 148 6.32 12.39 16.14
N SER A 149 5.22 13.01 15.72
CA SER A 149 4.14 12.39 14.93
C SER A 149 4.53 11.98 13.50
N LEU A 150 5.77 12.24 13.09
CA LEU A 150 6.34 11.96 11.77
C LEU A 150 7.76 11.38 11.93
N PRO A 151 8.25 10.54 10.99
CA PRO A 151 9.60 9.97 11.06
C PRO A 151 10.71 11.03 11.00
N LEU A 152 11.75 10.90 11.84
CA LEU A 152 12.95 11.75 11.76
C LEU A 152 13.77 11.58 10.47
N SER A 153 13.51 10.51 9.71
CA SER A 153 14.07 10.32 8.36
C SER A 153 13.48 11.24 7.29
N TYR A 154 12.37 11.94 7.61
CA TYR A 154 11.66 12.86 6.73
C TYR A 154 11.93 14.32 7.16
N CYS A 155 12.20 15.20 6.19
CA CYS A 155 12.62 16.58 6.45
C CYS A 155 11.65 17.35 7.35
N TYR A 156 10.34 17.17 7.15
CA TYR A 156 9.31 17.81 7.97
C TYR A 156 9.36 17.29 9.42
N GLY A 157 9.50 15.99 9.65
CA GLY A 157 9.65 15.38 10.97
C GLY A 157 10.89 15.87 11.71
N LEU A 158 12.05 15.88 11.05
CA LEU A 158 13.29 16.45 11.61
C LEU A 158 13.13 17.94 11.93
N SER A 159 12.43 18.70 11.07
CA SER A 159 12.17 20.13 11.29
C SER A 159 11.23 20.44 12.47
N ILE A 160 10.57 19.44 13.06
CA ILE A 160 9.88 19.59 14.35
C ILE A 160 10.94 19.70 15.45
N VAL A 161 11.89 18.76 15.49
CA VAL A 161 12.95 18.71 16.51
C VAL A 161 13.82 19.96 16.45
N THR A 162 14.28 20.36 15.26
CA THR A 162 15.22 21.49 15.14
C THR A 162 14.58 22.83 15.51
N SER A 163 13.32 23.10 15.15
CA SER A 163 12.67 24.38 15.49
C SER A 163 12.30 24.51 16.97
N HIS A 164 11.87 23.41 17.61
CA HIS A 164 11.52 23.44 19.05
C HIS A 164 12.78 23.51 19.93
N LEU A 165 13.83 22.75 19.59
CA LEU A 165 15.12 22.87 20.26
C LEU A 165 15.84 24.21 19.98
N ALA A 166 15.48 24.95 18.92
CA ALA A 166 16.01 26.31 18.70
C ALA A 166 15.44 27.34 19.68
N VAL A 167 14.16 27.23 20.09
CA VAL A 167 13.53 28.14 21.09
C VAL A 167 13.74 27.72 22.55
N GLY A 168 13.84 26.42 22.84
CA GLY A 168 13.95 25.90 24.19
C GLY A 168 12.78 25.01 24.63
N ALA A 169 11.82 24.77 23.73
CA ALA A 169 10.70 23.86 23.90
C ALA A 169 11.17 22.40 24.13
N ALA A 170 10.26 21.59 24.66
CA ALA A 170 10.46 20.15 24.80
C ALA A 170 9.92 19.37 23.57
N VAL A 171 10.45 18.18 23.34
CA VAL A 171 9.93 17.25 22.31
C VAL A 171 9.64 15.88 22.91
N VAL A 172 8.39 15.44 22.83
CA VAL A 172 7.96 14.06 23.08
C VAL A 172 8.37 13.20 21.89
N VAL A 173 9.25 12.24 22.15
CA VAL A 173 9.85 11.33 21.18
C VAL A 173 9.15 9.98 21.28
N THR A 174 8.46 9.60 20.21
CA THR A 174 7.71 8.33 20.12
C THR A 174 7.63 7.84 18.67
N ASP A 175 7.64 6.52 18.53
CA ASP A 175 7.35 5.74 17.31
C ASP A 175 5.88 5.29 17.22
N THR A 176 5.07 5.56 18.26
CA THR A 176 3.61 5.33 18.22
C THR A 176 2.96 6.20 17.13
N SER A 177 1.97 5.63 16.46
CA SER A 177 1.25 6.29 15.37
C SER A 177 0.10 7.13 15.90
N VAL A 178 -0.32 8.13 15.13
CA VAL A 178 -1.54 8.92 15.44
C VAL A 178 -2.82 8.09 15.48
N VAL A 179 -2.77 6.81 15.07
CA VAL A 179 -3.87 5.85 15.23
C VAL A 179 -3.92 5.15 16.59
N ASP A 180 -2.84 5.20 17.37
CA ASP A 180 -2.72 4.42 18.59
C ASP A 180 -3.21 5.23 19.79
N THR A 181 -4.08 4.67 20.65
CA THR A 181 -4.58 5.39 21.84
C THR A 181 -3.46 5.83 22.78
N CYS A 182 -2.33 5.11 22.81
CA CYS A 182 -1.15 5.49 23.58
C CYS A 182 -0.44 6.75 23.06
N PHE A 183 -0.55 7.09 21.76
CA PHE A 183 -0.06 8.38 21.23
C PHE A 183 -0.85 9.53 21.86
N TRP A 184 -2.17 9.39 21.96
CA TRP A 184 -3.04 10.42 22.53
C TRP A 184 -2.88 10.54 24.05
N HIS A 185 -2.69 9.42 24.76
CA HIS A 185 -2.28 9.46 26.17
C HIS A 185 -0.94 10.18 26.38
N LEU A 186 0.03 10.09 25.45
CA LEU A 186 1.28 10.86 25.51
C LEU A 186 1.05 12.36 25.23
N VAL A 187 0.17 12.70 24.29
CA VAL A 187 -0.24 14.08 23.98
C VAL A 187 -0.85 14.77 25.21
N GLU A 188 -1.80 14.11 25.87
CA GLU A 188 -2.46 14.63 27.07
C GLU A 188 -1.49 14.71 28.27
N ARG A 189 -0.81 13.60 28.57
CA ARG A 189 0.04 13.46 29.77
C ARG A 189 1.19 14.47 29.80
N TRP A 190 1.80 14.75 28.65
CA TRP A 190 2.93 15.67 28.53
C TRP A 190 2.53 17.08 28.09
N GLY A 191 1.23 17.36 27.98
CA GLY A 191 0.72 18.69 27.63
C GLY A 191 1.21 19.17 26.28
N VAL A 192 1.20 18.31 25.26
CA VAL A 192 1.67 18.63 23.91
C VAL A 192 0.89 19.84 23.37
N THR A 193 1.63 20.89 22.99
CA THR A 193 1.10 22.15 22.46
C THR A 193 1.15 22.22 20.94
N THR A 194 2.09 21.50 20.31
CA THR A 194 2.31 21.56 18.85
C THR A 194 2.28 20.17 18.23
N LEU A 195 1.17 19.86 17.54
CA LEU A 195 1.02 18.65 16.71
C LEU A 195 1.34 18.99 15.25
N SER A 196 2.02 18.08 14.54
CA SER A 196 2.35 18.23 13.12
C SER A 196 1.82 17.04 12.32
N GLY A 197 1.35 17.26 11.09
CA GLY A 197 0.77 16.19 10.28
C GLY A 197 0.89 16.40 8.78
N VAL A 198 0.95 15.30 8.04
CA VAL A 198 0.70 15.30 6.59
C VAL A 198 -0.80 15.02 6.34
N PRO A 199 -1.36 15.21 5.12
CA PRO A 199 -2.77 14.93 4.86
C PRO A 199 -3.25 13.57 5.40
N HIS A 200 -2.43 12.53 5.19
CA HIS A 200 -2.70 11.19 5.70
C HIS A 200 -2.80 11.10 7.23
N SER A 201 -2.03 11.89 7.99
CA SER A 201 -2.14 11.95 9.45
C SER A 201 -3.56 12.37 9.86
N PHE A 202 -4.15 13.35 9.17
CA PHE A 202 -5.52 13.80 9.43
C PHE A 202 -6.56 12.79 8.93
N ASP A 203 -6.32 12.11 7.80
CA ASP A 203 -7.17 11.01 7.32
C ASP A 203 -7.18 9.79 8.27
N LEU A 204 -6.13 9.60 9.07
CA LEU A 204 -6.02 8.55 10.08
C LEU A 204 -6.71 8.96 11.38
N ILE A 205 -6.53 10.21 11.82
CA ILE A 205 -7.21 10.78 12.99
C ILE A 205 -8.73 10.75 12.82
N ASP A 206 -9.24 11.09 11.62
CA ASP A 206 -10.67 11.02 11.27
C ASP A 206 -11.32 9.62 11.35
N ARG A 207 -10.52 8.54 11.49
CA ARG A 207 -11.00 7.15 11.61
C ARG A 207 -11.11 6.67 13.04
N ILE A 208 -10.59 7.45 13.97
CA ILE A 208 -10.66 7.24 15.41
C ILE A 208 -11.61 8.28 15.98
N ASP A 209 -11.93 8.17 17.27
CA ASP A 209 -13.02 8.95 17.84
C ASP A 209 -12.81 10.45 17.68
N GLY A 210 -13.91 11.15 17.42
CA GLY A 210 -13.90 12.53 16.92
C GLY A 210 -13.23 13.52 17.88
N ASP A 211 -13.04 13.12 19.13
CA ASP A 211 -12.53 13.94 20.22
C ASP A 211 -10.98 13.95 20.34
N ALA A 212 -10.23 13.19 19.53
CA ALA A 212 -8.77 13.11 19.63
C ALA A 212 -8.06 14.48 19.54
N LEU A 213 -8.56 15.39 18.69
CA LEU A 213 -8.02 16.76 18.56
C LEU A 213 -8.55 17.75 19.61
N MET A 214 -9.16 17.30 20.71
CA MET A 214 -9.68 18.17 21.78
C MET A 214 -8.75 18.30 23.00
N ALA A 215 -7.54 17.70 22.94
CA ALA A 215 -6.54 17.78 24.00
C ALA A 215 -6.26 19.25 24.41
N PRO A 216 -6.64 19.70 25.64
CA PRO A 216 -6.68 21.13 25.98
C PRO A 216 -5.33 21.85 26.04
N SER A 217 -4.21 21.13 25.94
CA SER A 217 -2.87 21.68 25.83
C SER A 217 -2.51 22.15 24.42
N LEU A 218 -3.22 21.67 23.39
CA LEU A 218 -2.93 22.02 22.00
C LEU A 218 -3.08 23.52 21.80
N ARG A 219 -2.06 24.11 21.17
CA ARG A 219 -1.96 25.52 20.79
C ARG A 219 -1.87 25.67 19.27
N ARG A 220 -1.18 24.73 18.61
CA ARG A 220 -1.06 24.67 17.15
C ARG A 220 -1.16 23.26 16.61
N VAL A 221 -1.90 23.13 15.51
CA VAL A 221 -1.85 21.98 14.61
C VAL A 221 -1.24 22.48 13.31
N THR A 222 -0.13 21.88 12.86
CA THR A 222 0.51 22.26 11.59
C THR A 222 0.31 21.18 10.53
N GLN A 223 0.04 21.59 9.29
CA GLN A 223 -0.08 20.69 8.16
C GLN A 223 0.94 21.05 7.08
N ALA A 224 1.72 20.06 6.62
CA ALA A 224 2.61 20.23 5.47
C ALA A 224 2.70 18.94 4.63
N GLY A 225 3.70 18.84 3.76
CA GLY A 225 4.05 17.64 3.00
C GLY A 225 3.21 17.40 1.73
N GLY A 226 1.91 17.65 1.76
CA GLY A 226 1.01 17.53 0.60
C GLY A 226 -0.14 18.53 0.66
N ARG A 227 -1.02 18.53 -0.34
CA ARG A 227 -2.24 19.36 -0.37
C ARG A 227 -3.35 18.72 0.47
N LEU A 228 -3.99 19.48 1.36
CA LEU A 228 -5.31 19.12 1.90
C LEU A 228 -6.43 19.64 0.99
N ALA A 229 -7.57 18.95 0.99
CA ALA A 229 -8.79 19.46 0.36
C ALA A 229 -9.26 20.74 1.08
N PRO A 230 -9.67 21.81 0.38
CA PRO A 230 -10.04 23.09 1.01
C PRO A 230 -11.15 22.98 2.07
N ALA A 231 -12.13 22.09 1.86
CA ALA A 231 -13.16 21.79 2.85
C ALA A 231 -12.60 21.17 4.14
N LYS A 232 -11.55 20.34 4.03
CA LYS A 232 -10.87 19.72 5.19
C LYS A 232 -9.99 20.75 5.93
N VAL A 233 -9.35 21.67 5.20
CA VAL A 233 -8.64 22.82 5.79
C VAL A 233 -9.60 23.68 6.63
N GLN A 234 -10.75 24.07 6.07
CA GLN A 234 -11.78 24.80 6.81
C GLN A 234 -12.39 23.99 7.98
N GLN A 235 -12.60 22.67 7.81
CA GLN A 235 -13.08 21.81 8.89
C GLN A 235 -12.11 21.80 10.08
N LEU A 236 -10.82 21.60 9.82
CA LEU A 236 -9.77 21.57 10.85
C LEU A 236 -9.56 22.96 11.49
N SER A 237 -9.58 24.03 10.70
CA SER A 237 -9.54 25.41 11.21
C SER A 237 -10.70 25.69 12.17
N ARG A 238 -11.94 25.40 11.76
CA ARG A 238 -13.14 25.57 12.61
C ARG A 238 -13.17 24.62 13.81
N LEU A 239 -12.48 23.49 13.74
CA LEU A 239 -12.27 22.59 14.88
C LEU A 239 -11.36 23.29 15.90
N GLY A 240 -10.18 23.74 15.47
CA GLY A 240 -9.25 24.45 16.34
C GLY A 240 -9.82 25.68 17.03
N HIS A 241 -10.54 26.54 16.29
CA HIS A 241 -11.22 27.71 16.85
C HIS A 241 -12.24 27.38 17.96
N ARG A 242 -12.81 26.16 18.00
CA ARG A 242 -13.70 25.72 19.09
C ARG A 242 -12.95 25.15 20.30
N HIS A 243 -11.73 24.67 20.11
CA HIS A 243 -10.96 23.91 21.11
C HIS A 243 -9.63 24.59 21.50
N GLY A 244 -9.42 25.84 21.09
CA GLY A 244 -8.34 26.71 21.58
C GLY A 244 -7.02 26.66 20.79
N TRP A 245 -6.97 25.95 19.66
CA TRP A 245 -5.75 25.80 18.85
C TRP A 245 -5.85 26.36 17.43
N ASP A 246 -4.73 26.86 16.92
CA ASP A 246 -4.61 27.38 15.56
C ASP A 246 -4.24 26.28 14.55
N LEU A 247 -4.91 26.22 13.39
CA LEU A 247 -4.40 25.49 12.23
C LEU A 247 -3.39 26.36 11.47
N VAL A 248 -2.19 25.84 11.19
CA VAL A 248 -1.23 26.48 10.27
C VAL A 248 -1.00 25.55 9.08
N VAL A 249 -1.44 25.97 7.89
CA VAL A 249 -1.08 25.30 6.63
C VAL A 249 0.30 25.79 6.20
N MET A 250 1.19 24.85 5.85
CA MET A 250 2.60 25.13 5.54
C MET A 250 3.00 24.45 4.23
N TYR A 251 3.89 25.08 3.49
CA TYR A 251 4.46 24.56 2.25
C TYR A 251 5.98 24.55 2.30
N GLY A 252 6.59 23.56 1.66
CA GLY A 252 8.04 23.45 1.53
C GLY A 252 8.49 22.19 0.80
N GLN A 253 9.81 22.00 0.76
CA GLN A 253 10.55 20.96 0.05
C GLN A 253 11.87 20.68 0.81
N THR A 254 12.47 19.49 0.66
CA THR A 254 13.73 19.11 1.34
C THR A 254 14.90 20.02 0.94
N GLU A 255 14.87 20.47 -0.31
CA GLU A 255 15.80 21.40 -0.97
C GLU A 255 15.80 22.82 -0.40
N ALA A 256 14.79 23.15 0.41
CA ALA A 256 14.73 24.37 1.22
C ALA A 256 14.64 24.06 2.72
N THR A 257 15.20 22.91 3.13
CA THR A 257 15.31 22.47 4.52
C THR A 257 13.95 22.31 5.22
N ALA A 258 12.99 21.71 4.50
CA ALA A 258 11.62 21.34 4.91
C ALA A 258 10.51 22.39 4.68
N ARG A 259 10.64 23.63 5.18
CA ARG A 259 9.55 24.64 5.12
C ARG A 259 10.00 25.90 4.34
N MET A 260 9.07 26.50 3.58
CA MET A 260 9.29 27.70 2.75
C MET A 260 8.19 28.75 2.90
N ALA A 261 6.95 28.35 3.21
CA ALA A 261 5.82 29.27 3.39
C ALA A 261 4.82 28.77 4.43
N THR A 262 4.03 29.71 4.95
CA THR A 262 2.98 29.50 5.96
C THR A 262 1.78 30.37 5.66
N LEU A 263 0.58 29.80 5.76
CA LEU A 263 -0.69 30.53 5.81
C LEU A 263 -1.04 30.82 7.27
N GLU A 264 -1.15 32.10 7.61
CA GLU A 264 -1.48 32.57 8.95
C GLU A 264 -2.89 32.10 9.37
N PRO A 265 -3.11 31.63 10.63
CA PRO A 265 -4.38 31.01 11.05
C PRO A 265 -5.63 31.81 10.71
N GLN A 266 -5.57 33.13 10.85
CA GLN A 266 -6.67 34.06 10.62
C GLN A 266 -7.06 34.17 9.13
N LEU A 267 -6.22 33.67 8.22
CA LEU A 267 -6.45 33.65 6.77
C LEU A 267 -6.90 32.27 6.26
N VAL A 268 -6.80 31.21 7.08
CA VAL A 268 -7.06 29.82 6.68
C VAL A 268 -8.50 29.59 6.23
N ASP A 269 -9.48 30.15 6.94
CA ASP A 269 -10.90 29.99 6.57
C ASP A 269 -11.25 30.72 5.26
N GLY A 270 -10.60 31.85 4.97
CA GLY A 270 -10.85 32.67 3.77
C GLY A 270 -10.05 32.22 2.54
N PHE A 271 -8.86 31.65 2.72
CA PHE A 271 -7.94 31.25 1.64
C PHE A 271 -7.48 29.78 1.76
N PRO A 272 -8.39 28.79 1.88
CA PRO A 272 -8.05 27.39 2.15
C PRO A 272 -7.35 26.64 1.00
N CYS A 273 -7.16 27.29 -0.15
CA CYS A 273 -6.33 26.81 -1.27
C CYS A 273 -4.87 27.33 -1.21
N SER A 274 -4.57 28.25 -0.29
CA SER A 274 -3.31 28.98 -0.27
C SER A 274 -2.21 28.25 0.50
N ILE A 275 -0.97 28.41 0.01
CA ILE A 275 0.26 28.06 0.73
C ILE A 275 0.76 29.22 1.62
N GLY A 276 0.01 30.33 1.65
CA GLY A 276 0.30 31.51 2.45
C GLY A 276 1.40 32.41 1.87
N ARG A 277 2.29 32.85 2.76
CA ARG A 277 3.42 33.77 2.45
C ARG A 277 4.76 33.07 2.72
N PRO A 278 5.86 33.48 2.06
CA PRO A 278 7.20 33.03 2.41
C PRO A 278 7.49 33.20 3.91
N ILE A 279 8.23 32.25 4.49
CA ILE A 279 8.73 32.36 5.87
C ILE A 279 9.73 33.52 6.01
N PRO A 280 9.98 34.03 7.23
CA PRO A 280 10.96 35.08 7.49
C PRO A 280 12.35 34.78 6.87
N GLY A 281 12.89 35.76 6.14
CA GLY A 281 14.15 35.62 5.39
C GLY A 281 14.03 34.86 4.05
N GLY A 282 12.84 34.34 3.72
CA GLY A 282 12.52 33.74 2.43
C GLY A 282 11.73 34.68 1.50
N ALA A 283 11.76 34.41 0.20
CA ALA A 283 10.93 35.10 -0.80
C ALA A 283 10.51 34.16 -1.94
N PHE A 284 9.34 34.39 -2.52
CA PHE A 284 8.89 33.78 -3.77
C PHE A 284 8.87 34.81 -4.90
N ASP A 285 9.31 34.40 -6.08
CA ASP A 285 8.99 35.02 -7.36
C ASP A 285 8.21 34.01 -8.24
N LEU A 286 7.62 34.48 -9.35
CA LEU A 286 6.88 33.68 -10.32
C LEU A 286 7.49 33.83 -11.72
N GLU A 287 8.35 32.90 -12.10
CA GLU A 287 8.99 32.89 -13.42
C GLU A 287 7.99 32.53 -14.53
N PRO A 288 7.97 33.24 -15.67
CA PRO A 288 7.09 32.92 -16.79
C PRO A 288 7.31 31.51 -17.34
N ILE A 289 6.23 30.74 -17.42
CA ILE A 289 6.22 29.39 -18.02
C ILE A 289 5.76 29.43 -19.48
N SER A 290 6.10 28.39 -20.26
CA SER A 290 5.58 28.25 -21.62
C SER A 290 4.06 28.01 -21.59
N PRO A 291 3.28 28.44 -22.60
CA PRO A 291 1.85 28.16 -22.66
C PRO A 291 1.51 26.66 -22.55
N SER A 292 2.37 25.80 -23.11
CA SER A 292 2.29 24.32 -23.00
C SER A 292 2.37 23.77 -21.56
N ASP A 293 2.84 24.58 -20.62
CA ASP A 293 3.09 24.19 -19.23
C ASP A 293 1.95 24.74 -18.32
N VAL A 294 0.98 25.48 -18.86
CA VAL A 294 -0.20 26.02 -18.14
C VAL A 294 -1.32 24.97 -18.10
N PRO A 295 -1.96 24.70 -16.94
CA PRO A 295 -3.15 23.85 -16.87
C PRO A 295 -4.33 24.41 -17.69
N VAL A 296 -4.92 23.58 -18.57
CA VAL A 296 -6.01 23.96 -19.50
C VAL A 296 -7.22 24.59 -18.78
N GLU A 297 -7.50 24.16 -17.54
CA GLU A 297 -8.57 24.70 -16.68
C GLU A 297 -8.39 26.19 -16.29
N LEU A 298 -7.23 26.79 -16.60
CA LEU A 298 -6.90 28.18 -16.29
C LEU A 298 -6.81 29.08 -17.54
N GLU A 299 -6.98 28.54 -18.75
CA GLU A 299 -6.83 29.32 -20.01
C GLU A 299 -7.97 30.33 -20.26
N THR A 300 -9.12 30.18 -19.60
CA THR A 300 -10.35 30.91 -19.92
C THR A 300 -10.59 32.18 -19.11
N ASP A 301 -9.82 32.44 -18.04
CA ASP A 301 -10.11 33.51 -17.07
C ASP A 301 -9.07 34.64 -17.09
N ALA A 302 -9.25 35.57 -18.04
CA ALA A 302 -8.32 36.66 -18.34
C ALA A 302 -8.17 37.73 -17.23
N ALA A 303 -8.80 37.54 -16.06
CA ALA A 303 -8.66 38.40 -14.88
C ALA A 303 -7.63 37.87 -13.85
N ILE A 304 -7.10 36.66 -14.02
CA ILE A 304 -6.20 36.03 -13.04
C ILE A 304 -4.78 36.63 -13.10
N GLY A 305 -4.19 36.92 -11.94
CA GLY A 305 -2.82 37.43 -11.82
C GLY A 305 -1.76 36.42 -12.28
N ARG A 306 -0.56 36.93 -12.63
CA ARG A 306 0.54 36.17 -13.26
C ARG A 306 0.69 34.76 -12.68
N VAL A 307 0.49 33.76 -13.54
CA VAL A 307 0.80 32.35 -13.28
C VAL A 307 2.24 32.09 -13.72
N GLY A 308 2.99 31.34 -12.92
CA GLY A 308 4.41 31.04 -13.21
C GLY A 308 4.96 29.92 -12.33
N GLU A 309 6.22 29.56 -12.56
CA GLU A 309 6.94 28.67 -11.65
C GLU A 309 7.28 29.43 -10.36
N ILE A 310 6.94 28.86 -9.20
CA ILE A 310 7.39 29.40 -7.92
C ILE A 310 8.91 29.19 -7.84
N VAL A 311 9.67 30.28 -7.81
CA VAL A 311 11.09 30.26 -7.48
C VAL A 311 11.28 30.78 -6.06
N TYR A 312 11.90 29.97 -5.20
CA TYR A 312 12.15 30.32 -3.81
C TYR A 312 13.60 30.76 -3.60
N THR A 313 13.78 31.82 -2.82
CA THR A 313 15.09 32.32 -2.40
C THR A 313 15.10 32.46 -0.88
N GLY A 314 16.20 32.10 -0.22
CA GLY A 314 16.33 32.19 1.23
C GLY A 314 17.56 31.46 1.77
N PRO A 315 17.98 31.74 3.02
CA PRO A 315 19.19 31.15 3.63
C PRO A 315 19.07 29.63 3.86
N ASN A 316 17.86 29.10 3.84
CA ASN A 316 17.51 27.68 3.96
C ASN A 316 17.60 26.88 2.64
N VAL A 317 17.87 27.53 1.50
CA VAL A 317 18.08 26.84 0.20
C VAL A 317 19.37 26.03 0.24
N MET A 318 19.28 24.75 -0.11
CA MET A 318 20.37 23.77 -0.14
C MET A 318 21.65 24.27 -0.82
N LEU A 319 22.80 23.68 -0.47
CA LEU A 319 24.04 23.86 -1.22
C LEU A 319 23.87 23.36 -2.66
N GLY A 320 23.18 22.23 -2.82
CA GLY A 320 22.80 21.60 -4.08
C GLY A 320 22.44 20.12 -3.88
N TYR A 321 22.46 19.33 -4.96
CA TYR A 321 22.31 17.87 -4.87
C TYR A 321 23.66 17.15 -4.79
N ALA A 322 23.65 15.92 -4.30
CA ALA A 322 24.71 14.94 -4.45
C ALA A 322 24.18 13.65 -5.08
N THR A 323 24.89 13.13 -6.07
CA THR A 323 24.58 11.89 -6.82
C THR A 323 25.72 10.88 -6.77
N SER A 324 26.91 11.32 -6.38
CA SER A 324 28.16 10.57 -6.27
C SER A 324 28.92 10.98 -5.01
N VAL A 325 29.94 10.23 -4.62
CA VAL A 325 30.86 10.63 -3.52
C VAL A 325 31.59 11.94 -3.86
N GLU A 326 31.90 12.18 -5.14
CA GLU A 326 32.55 13.41 -5.60
C GLU A 326 31.71 14.66 -5.31
N ASP A 327 30.38 14.54 -5.39
CA ASP A 327 29.50 15.67 -5.13
C ASP A 327 29.54 16.16 -3.67
N LEU A 328 30.03 15.34 -2.74
CA LEU A 328 30.18 15.70 -1.33
C LEU A 328 31.31 16.72 -1.09
N ARG A 329 32.17 16.95 -2.10
CA ARG A 329 33.27 17.94 -2.11
C ARG A 329 32.85 19.28 -2.71
N ARG A 330 31.69 19.34 -3.36
CA ARG A 330 31.18 20.57 -3.98
C ARG A 330 30.62 21.52 -2.94
N GLY A 331 30.98 22.80 -3.07
CA GLY A 331 30.34 23.89 -2.34
C GLY A 331 28.94 24.22 -2.88
N ARG A 332 28.44 25.41 -2.58
CA ARG A 332 27.14 25.88 -3.06
C ARG A 332 27.13 26.10 -4.58
N ASP A 333 26.39 25.27 -5.30
CA ASP A 333 26.02 25.48 -6.71
C ASP A 333 24.57 25.96 -6.89
N VAL A 334 23.71 25.85 -5.86
CA VAL A 334 22.33 26.35 -5.88
C VAL A 334 22.17 27.59 -5.00
N LYS A 335 21.70 28.70 -5.61
CA LYS A 335 21.41 29.99 -4.94
C LYS A 335 19.90 30.29 -4.83
N GLN A 336 19.12 29.79 -5.77
CA GLN A 336 17.68 29.93 -5.84
C GLN A 336 17.09 28.55 -6.15
N LEU A 337 15.98 28.19 -5.52
CA LEU A 337 15.29 26.94 -5.73
C LEU A 337 14.13 27.18 -6.70
N HIS A 338 14.35 26.86 -7.98
CA HIS A 338 13.25 26.62 -8.92
C HIS A 338 12.46 25.43 -8.37
N THR A 339 11.28 25.70 -7.79
CA THR A 339 10.59 24.70 -6.97
C THR A 339 9.88 23.65 -7.82
N GLY A 340 9.60 23.98 -9.09
CA GLY A 340 8.73 23.30 -10.06
C GLY A 340 7.25 23.21 -9.67
N ASP A 341 6.83 23.73 -8.51
CA ASP A 341 5.42 23.97 -8.20
C ASP A 341 4.95 25.20 -9.03
N ILE A 342 3.86 25.10 -9.80
CA ILE A 342 3.30 26.23 -10.56
C ILE A 342 2.32 26.97 -9.66
N GLY A 343 2.54 28.26 -9.49
CA GLY A 343 1.74 29.11 -8.62
C GLY A 343 1.14 30.32 -9.29
N ARG A 344 0.18 30.92 -8.58
CA ARG A 344 -0.28 32.29 -8.83
C ARG A 344 -0.16 33.11 -7.55
N ARG A 345 0.09 34.41 -7.70
CA ARG A 345 0.06 35.38 -6.60
C ARG A 345 -1.31 36.06 -6.57
N LEU A 346 -2.02 35.95 -5.45
CA LEU A 346 -3.30 36.60 -5.23
C LEU A 346 -3.13 38.10 -4.94
N PRO A 347 -4.18 38.93 -5.15
CA PRO A 347 -4.11 40.38 -4.92
C PRO A 347 -3.76 40.79 -3.46
N ASN A 348 -4.06 39.93 -2.48
CA ASN A 348 -3.71 40.10 -1.06
C ASN A 348 -2.25 39.70 -0.73
N GLY A 349 -1.46 39.34 -1.73
CA GLY A 349 -0.06 38.93 -1.60
C GLY A 349 0.15 37.48 -1.13
N LEU A 350 -0.89 36.68 -0.98
CA LEU A 350 -0.77 35.24 -0.75
C LEU A 350 -0.45 34.49 -2.05
N TYR A 351 0.07 33.27 -1.92
CA TYR A 351 0.36 32.38 -3.05
C TYR A 351 -0.54 31.13 -3.02
N GLU A 352 -0.91 30.63 -4.19
CA GLU A 352 -1.62 29.35 -4.37
C GLU A 352 -0.86 28.49 -5.37
N ILE A 353 -0.78 27.17 -5.12
CA ILE A 353 -0.26 26.21 -6.09
C ILE A 353 -1.44 25.75 -6.96
N VAL A 354 -1.36 26.07 -8.26
CA VAL A 354 -2.39 25.80 -9.25
C VAL A 354 -2.02 24.66 -10.21
N GLY A 355 -0.77 24.21 -10.18
CA GLY A 355 -0.28 23.05 -10.90
C GLY A 355 1.15 22.73 -10.54
N ARG A 356 1.83 21.94 -11.37
CA ARG A 356 3.28 21.78 -11.34
C ARG A 356 3.82 21.75 -12.74
N ARG A 357 5.08 22.18 -12.89
CA ARG A 357 5.86 21.80 -14.06
C ARG A 357 5.96 20.29 -14.02
N SER A 358 5.75 19.65 -15.16
CA SER A 358 5.94 18.21 -15.30
C SER A 358 7.39 17.86 -14.98
N ARG A 359 7.65 17.49 -13.71
CA ARG A 359 8.83 16.76 -13.20
C ARG A 359 8.92 16.43 -11.68
N PHE A 360 7.92 16.70 -10.82
CA PHE A 360 7.78 16.00 -9.50
C PHE A 360 6.32 15.99 -8.99
N VAL A 361 6.02 15.18 -7.96
CA VAL A 361 4.76 15.20 -7.20
C VAL A 361 4.99 15.03 -5.68
N LYS A 362 3.94 15.19 -4.85
CA LYS A 362 4.00 15.02 -3.38
C LYS A 362 2.93 14.04 -2.87
N LEU A 363 3.21 12.74 -3.01
CA LEU A 363 2.29 11.66 -2.64
C LEU A 363 2.47 11.27 -1.16
N LEU A 364 1.40 11.40 -0.36
CA LEU A 364 1.39 11.17 1.11
C LEU A 364 2.44 11.95 1.91
N GLY A 365 2.95 13.05 1.37
CA GLY A 365 4.05 13.83 1.95
C GLY A 365 5.42 13.57 1.30
N HIS A 366 5.58 12.48 0.55
CA HIS A 366 6.84 12.15 -0.11
C HIS A 366 6.96 12.86 -1.46
N ARG A 367 7.96 13.73 -1.56
CA ARG A 367 8.36 14.36 -2.83
C ARG A 367 9.02 13.30 -3.72
N ILE A 368 8.41 13.03 -4.86
CA ILE A 368 8.94 12.11 -5.88
C ILE A 368 9.26 12.94 -7.11
N ASP A 369 10.56 13.17 -7.29
CA ASP A 369 11.17 13.74 -8.48
C ASP A 369 10.93 12.78 -9.66
N LEU A 370 10.08 13.20 -10.61
CA LEU A 370 9.78 12.41 -11.80
C LEU A 370 10.99 12.37 -12.74
N GLU A 371 11.85 13.38 -12.80
CA GLU A 371 13.04 13.36 -13.68
C GLU A 371 14.10 12.40 -13.16
N ALA A 372 14.40 12.46 -11.87
CA ALA A 372 15.34 11.54 -11.23
C ALA A 372 14.79 10.11 -11.21
N LEU A 373 13.47 9.94 -11.08
CA LEU A 373 12.81 8.65 -11.22
C LEU A 373 12.84 8.17 -12.68
N GLU A 374 12.54 9.01 -13.66
CA GLU A 374 12.63 8.71 -15.11
C GLU A 374 14.06 8.29 -15.51
N ALA A 375 15.08 8.95 -14.94
CA ALA A 375 16.47 8.61 -15.13
C ALA A 375 16.87 7.27 -14.48
N ASP A 376 16.58 7.03 -13.19
CA ASP A 376 16.87 5.75 -12.52
C ASP A 376 16.11 4.58 -13.17
N LEU A 377 14.88 4.82 -13.62
CA LEU A 377 14.08 3.87 -14.38
C LEU A 377 14.65 3.59 -15.77
N SER A 378 15.04 4.62 -16.54
CA SER A 378 15.65 4.42 -17.86
C SER A 378 17.01 3.71 -17.77
N HIS A 379 17.79 3.95 -16.70
CA HIS A 379 18.99 3.16 -16.38
C HIS A 379 18.66 1.71 -15.96
N ALA A 380 17.47 1.46 -15.41
CA ALA A 380 16.95 0.12 -15.13
C ALA A 380 16.28 -0.56 -16.35
N GLY A 381 16.02 0.16 -17.44
CA GLY A 381 15.66 -0.36 -18.76
C GLY A 381 14.51 0.38 -19.47
N GLY A 382 14.69 0.63 -20.77
CA GLY A 382 13.65 1.16 -21.68
C GLY A 382 13.67 2.68 -21.85
N ASN A 383 12.93 3.18 -22.84
CA ASN A 383 12.61 4.62 -22.93
C ASN A 383 11.40 4.84 -22.02
N VAL A 384 11.56 5.61 -20.96
CA VAL A 384 10.53 5.82 -19.93
C VAL A 384 10.14 7.29 -19.93
N ALA A 385 8.87 7.58 -19.66
CA ALA A 385 8.44 8.91 -19.24
C ALA A 385 7.52 8.85 -18.01
N VAL A 386 7.65 9.84 -17.14
CA VAL A 386 7.02 9.85 -15.81
C VAL A 386 6.17 11.11 -15.60
N ALA A 387 4.89 10.90 -15.30
CA ALA A 387 3.87 11.89 -14.98
C ALA A 387 3.34 11.69 -13.55
N GLY A 388 2.43 12.56 -13.08
CA GLY A 388 1.70 12.34 -11.83
C GLY A 388 0.90 13.53 -11.31
N THR A 389 0.13 13.27 -10.25
CA THR A 389 -0.60 14.21 -9.38
C THR A 389 -0.25 13.92 -7.90
N ASP A 390 -0.85 14.64 -6.95
CA ASP A 390 -0.69 14.37 -5.50
C ASP A 390 -1.49 13.16 -4.99
N ASP A 391 -2.32 12.54 -5.85
CA ASP A 391 -3.07 11.31 -5.56
C ASP A 391 -2.51 10.09 -6.31
N ARG A 392 -1.85 10.31 -7.48
CA ARG A 392 -1.29 9.24 -8.31
C ARG A 392 -0.06 9.60 -9.15
N LEU A 393 0.97 8.77 -9.11
CA LEU A 393 2.14 8.78 -10.00
C LEU A 393 1.81 8.00 -11.28
N VAL A 394 2.06 8.49 -12.50
CA VAL A 394 1.87 7.71 -13.75
C VAL A 394 3.20 7.52 -14.54
N ILE A 395 3.46 6.33 -15.08
CA ILE A 395 4.60 5.96 -15.92
C ILE A 395 4.04 5.52 -17.25
N VAL A 396 4.73 5.91 -18.30
CA VAL A 396 4.71 5.21 -19.59
C VAL A 396 6.11 4.71 -19.93
N ALA A 397 6.19 3.53 -20.54
CA ALA A 397 7.44 2.94 -21.01
C ALA A 397 7.21 2.33 -22.39
N ASP A 398 8.21 2.42 -23.27
CA ASP A 398 8.09 1.99 -24.66
C ASP A 398 8.34 0.49 -24.91
N ARG A 399 8.94 -0.22 -23.94
CA ARG A 399 9.11 -1.69 -23.93
C ARG A 399 9.63 -2.24 -22.58
N HIS A 400 9.09 -3.39 -22.17
CA HIS A 400 9.51 -4.34 -21.13
C HIS A 400 10.01 -3.79 -19.78
N THR A 401 9.19 -4.02 -18.74
CA THR A 401 9.26 -3.25 -17.48
C THR A 401 9.97 -3.96 -16.29
N GLU A 402 10.73 -5.03 -16.52
CA GLU A 402 11.24 -5.88 -15.42
C GLU A 402 12.16 -5.17 -14.41
N GLY A 403 13.12 -4.38 -14.89
CA GLY A 403 14.02 -3.61 -14.02
C GLY A 403 13.30 -2.50 -13.26
N LEU A 404 12.35 -1.85 -13.94
CA LEU A 404 11.54 -0.75 -13.41
C LEU A 404 10.83 -1.14 -12.12
N GLN A 405 10.17 -2.30 -12.11
CA GLN A 405 9.31 -2.72 -11.01
C GLN A 405 10.08 -2.95 -9.70
N GLN A 406 11.37 -3.25 -9.75
CA GLN A 406 12.20 -3.33 -8.55
C GLN A 406 12.52 -1.96 -7.95
N ARG A 407 12.76 -0.94 -8.80
CA ARG A 407 12.91 0.46 -8.38
C ARG A 407 11.61 1.02 -7.82
N LEU A 408 10.47 0.70 -8.46
CA LEU A 408 9.15 1.12 -8.00
C LEU A 408 8.78 0.55 -6.62
N ASN A 409 9.20 -0.67 -6.31
CA ASN A 409 9.00 -1.28 -4.99
C ASN A 409 9.85 -0.64 -3.88
N LEU A 410 10.77 0.28 -4.19
CA LEU A 410 11.52 1.07 -3.20
C LEU A 410 10.84 2.42 -2.87
N LEU A 411 9.82 2.85 -3.64
CA LEU A 411 9.16 4.14 -3.44
C LEU A 411 8.45 4.18 -2.07
N PRO A 412 8.52 5.31 -1.32
CA PRO A 412 7.96 5.48 0.03
C PRO A 412 6.42 5.56 0.09
N ILE A 413 5.73 5.18 -0.98
CA ILE A 413 4.29 5.32 -1.09
C ILE A 413 3.66 3.94 -1.17
N PRO A 414 2.58 3.66 -0.40
CA PRO A 414 1.78 2.47 -0.56
C PRO A 414 1.45 2.37 -2.04
N ALA A 415 1.85 1.24 -2.60
CA ALA A 415 2.16 1.23 -4.02
C ALA A 415 0.91 1.57 -4.86
N THR A 416 -0.31 1.40 -4.31
CA THR A 416 -1.61 1.80 -4.88
C THR A 416 -1.56 3.12 -5.62
N MET A 417 -0.88 4.13 -5.08
CA MET A 417 -0.76 5.49 -5.63
C MET A 417 0.11 5.64 -6.89
N VAL A 418 0.42 4.56 -7.57
CA VAL A 418 1.44 4.48 -8.62
C VAL A 418 0.73 3.80 -9.80
N HIS A 419 0.90 4.21 -11.07
CA HIS A 419 0.27 3.71 -12.34
C HIS A 419 1.30 3.51 -13.54
N VAL A 420 1.60 2.32 -14.13
CA VAL A 420 2.53 2.03 -15.27
C VAL A 420 1.59 1.67 -16.38
N ILE A 421 1.84 2.20 -17.56
CA ILE A 421 1.08 1.90 -18.75
C ILE A 421 2.11 1.66 -19.86
N GLU A 422 2.24 0.43 -20.34
CA GLU A 422 3.13 0.13 -21.45
C GLU A 422 2.48 0.67 -22.74
N VAL A 423 3.23 1.44 -23.53
CA VAL A 423 2.69 2.17 -24.69
C VAL A 423 3.62 2.04 -25.88
N GLU A 424 3.06 1.82 -27.08
CA GLU A 424 3.85 1.61 -28.30
C GLU A 424 4.76 2.81 -28.62
N ARG A 425 4.34 4.03 -28.23
CA ARG A 425 5.18 5.23 -28.17
C ARG A 425 4.76 6.08 -26.98
N ILE A 426 5.73 6.70 -26.31
CA ILE A 426 5.47 7.73 -25.29
C ILE A 426 4.71 8.91 -25.93
N PRO A 427 3.57 9.35 -25.39
CA PRO A 427 2.86 10.55 -25.86
C PRO A 427 3.77 11.78 -25.83
N ARG A 428 3.81 12.53 -26.95
CA ARG A 428 4.61 13.74 -27.09
C ARG A 428 3.82 14.84 -27.78
N LEU A 429 3.99 16.05 -27.29
CA LEU A 429 3.46 17.27 -27.87
C LEU A 429 4.10 17.54 -29.25
N SER A 430 3.48 18.40 -30.05
CA SER A 430 3.97 18.79 -31.39
C SER A 430 5.37 19.41 -31.41
N ASN A 431 5.88 19.87 -30.25
CA ASN A 431 7.24 20.37 -30.05
C ASN A 431 8.26 19.31 -29.57
N GLY A 432 7.86 18.03 -29.48
CA GLY A 432 8.71 16.91 -29.06
C GLY A 432 8.83 16.67 -27.56
N LYS A 433 8.36 17.59 -26.69
CA LYS A 433 8.24 17.35 -25.23
C LYS A 433 7.27 16.20 -24.94
N VAL A 434 7.44 15.51 -23.82
CA VAL A 434 6.48 14.50 -23.32
C VAL A 434 5.13 15.15 -22.97
N ASP A 435 4.03 14.56 -23.44
CA ASP A 435 2.68 14.98 -23.09
C ASP A 435 2.24 14.34 -21.77
N THR A 436 2.36 15.11 -20.69
CA THR A 436 2.04 14.67 -19.33
C THR A 436 0.52 14.51 -19.13
N ALA A 437 -0.31 15.28 -19.84
CA ALA A 437 -1.77 15.26 -19.68
C ALA A 437 -2.37 14.01 -20.33
N ALA A 438 -1.94 13.67 -21.54
CA ALA A 438 -2.31 12.42 -22.22
C ALA A 438 -1.95 11.18 -21.38
N ILE A 439 -0.80 11.20 -20.69
CA ILE A 439 -0.39 10.10 -19.80
C ILE A 439 -1.33 9.96 -18.59
N LEU A 440 -1.78 11.06 -17.99
CA LEU A 440 -2.63 11.04 -16.79
C LEU A 440 -4.05 10.50 -17.02
N GLN A 441 -4.59 10.65 -18.25
CA GLN A 441 -5.97 10.28 -18.60
C GLN A 441 -6.18 8.76 -18.81
N LEU A 442 -5.11 8.02 -19.08
CA LEU A 442 -5.12 6.56 -19.33
C LEU A 442 -5.50 5.71 -18.09
N VAL A 443 -5.97 6.33 -17.01
CA VAL A 443 -6.13 5.74 -15.67
C VAL A 443 -7.59 5.45 -15.29
N ASP A 444 -8.53 6.37 -15.56
CA ASP A 444 -9.72 6.58 -14.72
C ASP A 444 -10.97 5.69 -15.00
N GLN A 445 -10.82 4.44 -15.45
CA GLN A 445 -11.88 3.79 -16.26
C GLN A 445 -12.60 2.49 -15.68
N GLN A 446 -12.55 2.08 -14.37
CA GLN A 446 -12.75 0.63 -13.97
C GLN A 446 -13.29 0.19 -12.51
N THR A 447 -14.59 0.24 -12.02
CA THR A 447 -15.01 -0.22 -10.60
C THR A 447 -16.56 -0.43 -10.22
N THR A 448 -17.03 -1.44 -9.38
CA THR A 448 -18.29 -1.50 -8.46
C THR A 448 -18.68 -2.86 -7.65
N PRO A 449 -19.36 -2.92 -6.42
CA PRO A 449 -19.36 -4.15 -5.48
C PRO A 449 -20.44 -4.50 -4.29
N LEU A 450 -20.61 -5.76 -3.68
CA LEU A 450 -21.63 -6.28 -2.59
C LEU A 450 -21.32 -7.38 -1.34
N ASP A 451 -22.02 -7.63 -0.14
CA ASP A 451 -21.60 -8.36 1.23
C ASP A 451 -22.16 -9.68 2.07
N GLU A 452 -22.42 -9.71 3.46
CA GLU A 452 -22.06 -10.62 4.73
C GLU A 452 -22.85 -11.90 5.41
N THR A 453 -22.78 -12.29 6.76
CA THR A 453 -23.76 -13.14 7.63
C THR A 453 -23.53 -13.39 9.21
N CYS A 454 -24.37 -14.19 10.00
CA CYS A 454 -24.31 -14.61 11.50
C CYS A 454 -24.24 -16.13 12.04
N GLN A 455 -23.40 -16.44 13.08
CA GLN A 455 -23.28 -17.59 14.08
C GLN A 455 -22.02 -17.38 14.97
N THR A 456 -22.16 -17.10 16.28
CA THR A 456 -21.07 -16.65 17.18
C THR A 456 -20.23 -17.78 17.82
N ALA A 457 -18.98 -17.94 17.39
CA ALA A 457 -17.93 -18.73 18.07
C ALA A 457 -16.66 -17.87 18.17
N THR A 458 -15.76 -18.09 19.13
CA THR A 458 -14.56 -17.21 19.23
C THR A 458 -13.69 -17.31 17.97
N PRO A 459 -13.00 -16.23 17.56
CA PRO A 459 -12.00 -16.29 16.49
C PRO A 459 -10.97 -17.42 16.64
N THR A 460 -10.49 -17.72 17.86
CA THR A 460 -9.70 -18.93 18.14
C THR A 460 -10.44 -20.23 17.72
N GLU A 461 -11.67 -20.45 18.18
CA GLU A 461 -12.45 -21.65 17.86
C GLU A 461 -12.78 -21.75 16.36
N ILE A 462 -13.11 -20.63 15.71
CA ILE A 462 -13.41 -20.58 14.28
C ILE A 462 -12.19 -20.99 13.47
N LEU A 463 -11.01 -20.44 13.80
CA LEU A 463 -9.78 -20.77 13.09
C LEU A 463 -9.34 -22.20 13.35
N SER A 464 -9.50 -22.72 14.57
CA SER A 464 -9.25 -24.15 14.87
C SER A 464 -10.20 -25.07 14.09
N GLU A 465 -11.52 -24.81 14.09
CA GLU A 465 -12.52 -25.63 13.37
C GLU A 465 -12.37 -25.57 11.85
N VAL A 466 -12.09 -24.39 11.28
CA VAL A 466 -12.06 -24.19 9.81
C VAL A 466 -10.73 -24.63 9.22
N LEU A 467 -9.63 -24.56 9.97
CA LEU A 467 -8.31 -25.00 9.51
C LEU A 467 -7.96 -26.43 9.94
N ASN A 468 -8.74 -27.02 10.85
CA ASN A 468 -8.55 -28.34 11.46
C ASN A 468 -7.19 -28.43 12.18
N VAL A 469 -6.96 -27.51 13.13
CA VAL A 469 -5.69 -27.37 13.87
C VAL A 469 -5.93 -27.54 15.37
N ASP A 470 -5.24 -28.53 15.96
CA ASP A 470 -5.44 -28.96 17.35
C ASP A 470 -4.99 -27.93 18.42
N ILE A 471 -4.03 -27.03 18.11
CA ILE A 471 -3.54 -25.97 19.01
C ILE A 471 -3.23 -24.70 18.19
N VAL A 472 -3.69 -23.54 18.67
CA VAL A 472 -3.49 -22.22 18.06
C VAL A 472 -2.64 -21.35 19.01
N ASP A 473 -1.45 -20.89 18.58
CA ASP A 473 -0.71 -19.84 19.31
C ASP A 473 -1.46 -18.50 19.09
N PRO A 474 -1.80 -17.72 20.13
CA PRO A 474 -2.53 -16.46 19.99
C PRO A 474 -1.89 -15.44 19.04
N ARG A 475 -0.57 -15.52 18.78
CA ARG A 475 0.15 -14.65 17.82
C ARG A 475 0.11 -15.17 16.38
N SER A 476 -0.52 -16.32 16.13
CA SER A 476 -0.72 -16.86 14.80
C SER A 476 -1.65 -15.98 13.97
N THR A 477 -1.49 -15.99 12.65
CA THR A 477 -2.44 -15.39 11.71
C THR A 477 -3.15 -16.50 10.94
N PHE A 478 -4.22 -16.17 10.20
CA PHE A 478 -4.91 -17.13 9.33
C PHE A 478 -3.94 -17.83 8.36
N ALA A 479 -2.95 -17.11 7.83
CA ALA A 479 -1.92 -17.67 6.95
C ALA A 479 -0.94 -18.62 7.68
N SER A 480 -0.50 -18.29 8.90
CA SER A 480 0.45 -19.15 9.63
C SER A 480 -0.17 -20.47 10.10
N LEU A 481 -1.48 -20.49 10.36
CA LEU A 481 -2.26 -21.69 10.68
C LEU A 481 -2.56 -22.60 9.47
N GLY A 482 -2.14 -22.23 8.25
CA GLY A 482 -2.39 -23.03 7.04
C GLY A 482 -3.73 -22.74 6.36
N GLY A 483 -4.21 -21.50 6.49
CA GLY A 483 -5.34 -20.95 5.75
C GLY A 483 -5.11 -20.91 4.24
N ASP A 484 -6.20 -21.13 3.49
CA ASP A 484 -6.23 -21.19 2.03
C ASP A 484 -7.48 -20.50 1.45
N SER A 485 -7.62 -20.56 0.13
CA SER A 485 -8.73 -19.91 -0.60
C SER A 485 -10.13 -20.43 -0.22
N LEU A 486 -10.29 -21.68 0.22
CA LEU A 486 -11.59 -22.25 0.61
C LEU A 486 -11.94 -21.88 2.05
N SER A 487 -10.99 -22.15 2.95
CA SER A 487 -11.09 -21.81 4.38
C SER A 487 -11.19 -20.31 4.64
N TYR A 488 -10.63 -19.44 3.78
CA TYR A 488 -10.70 -17.99 3.94
C TYR A 488 -12.14 -17.47 3.90
N VAL A 489 -12.92 -17.94 2.91
CA VAL A 489 -14.33 -17.58 2.76
C VAL A 489 -15.13 -18.07 3.96
N GLU A 490 -14.92 -19.32 4.36
CA GLU A 490 -15.64 -19.92 5.47
C GLU A 490 -15.30 -19.28 6.83
N ALA A 491 -14.03 -18.91 7.04
CA ALA A 491 -13.57 -18.20 8.23
C ALA A 491 -13.99 -16.72 8.22
N SER A 492 -13.89 -15.99 7.09
CA SER A 492 -14.32 -14.58 7.02
C SER A 492 -15.79 -14.48 7.40
N ILE A 493 -16.63 -15.31 6.79
CA ILE A 493 -18.03 -15.41 7.14
C ILE A 493 -18.14 -15.75 8.62
N ARG A 494 -17.54 -16.83 9.13
CA ARG A 494 -17.68 -17.24 10.56
C ARG A 494 -17.15 -16.22 11.58
N LEU A 495 -16.21 -15.36 11.21
CA LEU A 495 -15.70 -14.27 12.03
C LEU A 495 -16.63 -13.07 12.00
N GLU A 496 -17.09 -12.65 10.82
CA GLU A 496 -18.12 -11.61 10.62
C GLU A 496 -19.41 -11.98 11.36
N ARG A 497 -19.73 -13.28 11.30
CA ARG A 497 -20.78 -13.99 12.02
C ARG A 497 -20.72 -13.89 13.55
N THR A 498 -19.59 -13.45 14.09
CA THR A 498 -19.31 -13.33 15.53
C THR A 498 -19.07 -11.87 15.91
N LEU A 499 -18.23 -11.18 15.13
CA LEU A 499 -17.73 -9.83 15.38
C LEU A 499 -18.66 -8.73 14.83
N GLY A 500 -19.67 -9.07 14.02
CA GLY A 500 -20.74 -8.18 13.55
C GLY A 500 -20.35 -7.16 12.47
N ASP A 501 -19.12 -6.67 12.49
CA ASP A 501 -18.41 -6.08 11.36
C ASP A 501 -17.01 -6.72 11.36
N LEU A 502 -16.52 -7.16 10.20
CA LEU A 502 -15.27 -7.93 10.12
C LEU A 502 -14.10 -6.96 9.92
N PRO A 503 -13.12 -6.88 10.84
CA PRO A 503 -12.06 -5.90 10.72
C PRO A 503 -11.26 -6.03 9.43
N ASP A 504 -11.03 -4.90 8.74
CA ASP A 504 -10.11 -4.83 7.60
C ASP A 504 -8.76 -5.44 8.01
N GLY A 505 -8.27 -6.37 7.18
CA GLY A 505 -7.05 -7.13 7.43
C GLY A 505 -7.16 -8.30 8.42
N TRP A 506 -8.36 -8.78 8.78
CA TRP A 506 -8.56 -9.87 9.77
C TRP A 506 -7.62 -11.09 9.62
N HIS A 507 -7.27 -11.46 8.39
CA HIS A 507 -6.45 -12.63 8.06
C HIS A 507 -4.94 -12.43 8.29
N THR A 508 -4.50 -11.18 8.40
CA THR A 508 -3.13 -10.80 8.78
C THR A 508 -3.02 -10.37 10.24
N ARG A 509 -4.16 -10.16 10.94
CA ARG A 509 -4.18 -9.95 12.39
C ARG A 509 -3.82 -11.23 13.13
N SER A 510 -3.27 -11.09 14.33
CA SER A 510 -3.08 -12.23 15.22
C SER A 510 -4.43 -12.74 15.76
N VAL A 511 -4.51 -14.01 16.18
CA VAL A 511 -5.74 -14.54 16.78
C VAL A 511 -6.11 -13.78 18.06
N ALA A 512 -5.12 -13.32 18.84
CA ALA A 512 -5.34 -12.43 19.98
C ALA A 512 -5.98 -11.08 19.58
N GLU A 513 -5.53 -10.45 18.49
CA GLU A 513 -6.14 -9.22 17.95
C GLU A 513 -7.57 -9.44 17.41
N LEU A 514 -7.93 -10.66 17.05
CA LEU A 514 -9.28 -11.03 16.64
C LEU A 514 -10.17 -11.31 17.86
N ASP A 515 -9.71 -12.13 18.81
CA ASP A 515 -10.44 -12.43 20.05
C ASP A 515 -10.67 -11.18 20.92
N ALA A 516 -9.79 -10.17 20.82
CA ALA A 516 -9.93 -8.87 21.50
C ALA A 516 -10.75 -7.81 20.72
N TYR A 517 -11.23 -8.12 19.51
CA TYR A 517 -11.91 -7.13 18.67
C TYR A 517 -13.34 -6.82 19.15
N THR A 518 -13.58 -5.56 19.54
CA THR A 518 -14.88 -5.11 20.05
C THR A 518 -15.79 -4.53 18.93
N PRO A 519 -17.03 -5.04 18.73
CA PRO A 519 -17.89 -4.62 17.62
C PRO A 519 -18.42 -3.17 17.69
N GLN A 520 -18.13 -2.34 16.68
CA GLN A 520 -18.69 -0.98 16.57
C GLN A 520 -20.04 -1.00 15.81
N ARG A 521 -21.13 -1.29 16.53
CA ARG A 521 -22.43 -1.73 15.96
C ARG A 521 -23.28 -0.65 15.27
N GLN A 522 -22.83 -0.11 14.13
CA GLN A 522 -23.63 0.85 13.35
C GLN A 522 -24.84 0.21 12.60
N ARG A 523 -25.99 0.89 12.67
CA ARG A 523 -27.19 0.61 11.85
C ARG A 523 -27.02 1.16 10.43
N ARG A 524 -26.21 0.47 9.61
CA ARG A 524 -26.18 0.65 8.14
C ARG A 524 -27.20 -0.27 7.48
N SER A 525 -27.57 0.00 6.22
CA SER A 525 -28.36 -0.93 5.38
C SER A 525 -27.47 -1.91 4.59
N THR A 526 -26.17 -1.62 4.51
CA THR A 526 -25.13 -2.37 3.80
C THR A 526 -23.85 -2.49 4.66
N ASN A 527 -23.01 -3.49 4.40
CA ASN A 527 -21.72 -3.71 5.08
C ASN A 527 -20.58 -3.74 4.04
N ARG A 528 -19.58 -4.62 4.19
CA ARG A 528 -18.48 -4.85 3.22
C ARG A 528 -17.88 -6.25 3.37
N ILE A 529 -18.00 -7.11 2.34
CA ILE A 529 -17.24 -8.37 2.25
C ILE A 529 -16.07 -8.23 1.28
N ASP A 530 -15.19 -9.22 1.26
CA ASP A 530 -14.08 -9.35 0.31
C ASP A 530 -14.54 -9.71 -1.12
N THR A 531 -14.01 -9.01 -2.14
CA THR A 531 -14.40 -9.20 -3.55
C THR A 531 -14.27 -10.65 -4.03
N SER A 532 -13.29 -11.40 -3.51
CA SER A 532 -13.02 -12.77 -3.93
C SER A 532 -14.07 -13.79 -3.46
N VAL A 533 -14.87 -13.46 -2.45
CA VAL A 533 -16.06 -14.22 -2.03
C VAL A 533 -17.18 -14.05 -3.06
N VAL A 534 -17.42 -12.79 -3.45
CA VAL A 534 -18.59 -12.38 -4.23
C VAL A 534 -18.44 -12.80 -5.68
N VAL A 535 -17.25 -12.57 -6.24
CA VAL A 535 -16.85 -13.06 -7.56
C VAL A 535 -16.90 -14.60 -7.64
N ARG A 536 -16.63 -15.31 -6.53
CA ARG A 536 -16.75 -16.78 -6.47
C ARG A 536 -18.20 -17.24 -6.50
N ALA A 537 -19.07 -16.63 -5.70
CA ALA A 537 -20.49 -16.96 -5.68
C ALA A 537 -21.18 -16.68 -7.03
N ILE A 538 -20.87 -15.53 -7.66
CA ILE A 538 -21.34 -15.21 -9.02
C ILE A 538 -20.77 -16.23 -10.03
N GLY A 539 -19.47 -16.51 -9.96
CA GLY A 539 -18.79 -17.46 -10.85
C GLY A 539 -19.43 -18.85 -10.85
N ILE A 540 -19.75 -19.41 -9.68
CA ILE A 540 -20.40 -20.74 -9.61
C ILE A 540 -21.85 -20.73 -10.09
N CYS A 541 -22.64 -19.70 -9.76
CA CYS A 541 -23.99 -19.53 -10.31
C CYS A 541 -23.97 -19.50 -11.84
N ILE A 542 -23.00 -18.79 -12.43
CA ILE A 542 -22.84 -18.67 -13.89
C ILE A 542 -22.46 -20.00 -14.55
N ILE A 543 -21.58 -20.80 -13.95
CA ILE A 543 -21.21 -22.14 -14.46
C ILE A 543 -22.46 -23.03 -14.55
N VAL A 544 -23.19 -23.15 -13.43
CA VAL A 544 -24.38 -24.02 -13.35
C VAL A 544 -25.48 -23.53 -14.29
N ALA A 545 -25.76 -22.23 -14.32
CA ALA A 545 -26.77 -21.64 -15.21
C ALA A 545 -26.43 -21.81 -16.70
N THR A 546 -25.14 -21.78 -17.06
CA THR A 546 -24.68 -22.01 -18.44
C THR A 546 -24.89 -23.46 -18.87
N HIS A 547 -24.47 -24.42 -18.05
CA HIS A 547 -24.63 -25.85 -18.36
C HIS A 547 -26.11 -26.26 -18.40
N MET A 548 -26.93 -25.71 -17.52
CA MET A 548 -28.40 -25.89 -17.50
C MET A 548 -29.14 -25.08 -18.57
N ARG A 549 -28.42 -24.27 -19.38
CA ARG A 549 -28.98 -23.43 -20.46
C ARG A 549 -30.07 -22.46 -19.97
N VAL A 550 -29.93 -21.94 -18.75
CA VAL A 550 -30.77 -20.85 -18.21
C VAL A 550 -30.43 -19.55 -18.95
N PHE A 551 -29.13 -19.24 -19.07
CA PHE A 551 -28.59 -18.19 -19.91
C PHE A 551 -27.25 -18.63 -20.51
N ARG A 552 -26.86 -18.11 -21.69
CA ARG A 552 -25.68 -18.59 -22.47
C ARG A 552 -24.40 -17.76 -22.21
N LEU A 553 -24.12 -17.48 -20.94
CA LEU A 553 -23.02 -16.63 -20.49
C LEU A 553 -21.87 -17.47 -19.88
N ALA A 554 -21.10 -18.13 -20.74
CA ALA A 554 -19.96 -18.93 -20.27
C ALA A 554 -18.82 -18.04 -19.72
N GLY A 555 -17.89 -18.66 -18.98
CA GLY A 555 -16.67 -18.02 -18.50
C GLY A 555 -16.36 -18.22 -17.01
N GLY A 556 -17.38 -18.46 -16.17
CA GLY A 556 -17.26 -18.43 -14.71
C GLY A 556 -16.15 -19.31 -14.10
N ALA A 557 -15.84 -20.46 -14.70
CA ALA A 557 -14.75 -21.34 -14.24
C ALA A 557 -13.35 -20.67 -14.34
N HIS A 558 -13.12 -19.87 -15.37
CA HIS A 558 -11.88 -19.10 -15.54
C HIS A 558 -11.79 -17.97 -14.51
N THR A 559 -12.93 -17.34 -14.19
CA THR A 559 -13.04 -16.38 -13.08
C THR A 559 -12.72 -17.04 -11.73
N LEU A 560 -13.12 -18.30 -11.52
CA LEU A 560 -12.75 -19.06 -10.31
C LEU A 560 -11.23 -19.37 -10.25
N LEU A 561 -10.57 -19.64 -11.38
CA LEU A 561 -9.11 -19.78 -11.44
C LEU A 561 -8.39 -18.47 -11.07
N ALA A 562 -8.89 -17.31 -11.50
CA ALA A 562 -8.37 -16.02 -11.07
C ALA A 562 -8.57 -15.77 -9.55
N VAL A 563 -9.75 -16.08 -9.01
CA VAL A 563 -9.99 -16.05 -7.54
C VAL A 563 -9.06 -17.01 -6.79
N ALA A 564 -8.70 -18.16 -7.38
CA ALA A 564 -7.76 -19.09 -6.79
C ALA A 564 -6.32 -18.54 -6.76
N GLY A 565 -5.84 -17.97 -7.88
CA GLY A 565 -4.51 -17.37 -7.98
C GLY A 565 -4.32 -16.15 -7.07
N TYR A 566 -5.32 -15.28 -7.02
CA TYR A 566 -5.38 -14.12 -6.11
C TYR A 566 -5.20 -14.55 -4.65
N ASN A 567 -5.97 -15.55 -4.21
CA ASN A 567 -5.89 -16.04 -2.83
C ASN A 567 -4.66 -16.92 -2.55
N PHE A 568 -4.10 -17.61 -3.55
CA PHE A 568 -2.80 -18.30 -3.43
C PHE A 568 -1.68 -17.30 -3.10
N ALA A 569 -1.62 -16.20 -3.84
CA ALA A 569 -0.66 -15.13 -3.60
C ALA A 569 -0.84 -14.48 -2.22
N ARG A 570 -2.09 -14.28 -1.80
CA ARG A 570 -2.46 -13.64 -0.53
C ARG A 570 -2.10 -14.46 0.71
N PHE A 571 -2.26 -15.79 0.67
CA PHE A 571 -2.13 -16.64 1.87
C PHE A 571 -0.91 -17.57 1.85
N GLN A 572 -0.55 -18.17 0.70
CA GLN A 572 0.47 -19.21 0.67
C GLN A 572 1.89 -18.66 0.50
N LEU A 573 2.08 -17.60 -0.29
CA LEU A 573 3.41 -17.01 -0.51
C LEU A 573 3.97 -16.35 0.76
N ALA A 574 3.12 -15.73 1.59
CA ALA A 574 3.49 -15.24 2.93
C ALA A 574 4.12 -16.34 3.81
N GLY A 575 3.63 -17.58 3.70
CA GLY A 575 4.15 -18.77 4.40
C GLY A 575 5.26 -19.53 3.65
N ALA A 576 5.64 -19.12 2.44
CA ALA A 576 6.61 -19.79 1.57
C ALA A 576 8.05 -19.45 1.99
N GLY A 577 8.54 -20.14 3.01
CA GLY A 577 9.86 -19.90 3.61
C GLY A 577 10.09 -20.76 4.86
N ALA A 578 9.11 -20.75 5.76
CA ALA A 578 9.16 -21.50 7.00
C ALA A 578 9.14 -23.03 6.78
N PRO A 579 9.66 -23.82 7.75
CA PRO A 579 9.55 -25.28 7.75
C PRO A 579 8.13 -25.78 7.45
N GLY A 580 8.03 -26.89 6.71
CA GLY A 580 6.77 -27.49 6.31
C GLY A 580 5.97 -26.73 5.23
N SER A 581 6.50 -25.68 4.60
CA SER A 581 5.81 -24.93 3.53
C SER A 581 5.34 -25.82 2.37
N ILE A 582 6.19 -26.73 1.87
CA ILE A 582 5.82 -27.70 0.83
C ILE A 582 4.66 -28.59 1.29
N ARG A 583 4.66 -29.03 2.56
CA ARG A 583 3.58 -29.84 3.15
C ARG A 583 2.26 -29.05 3.23
N ARG A 584 2.30 -27.73 3.47
CA ARG A 584 1.11 -26.86 3.44
C ARG A 584 0.56 -26.72 2.01
N GLY A 585 1.42 -26.49 1.01
CA GLY A 585 1.00 -26.45 -0.40
C GLY A 585 0.37 -27.77 -0.88
N LEU A 586 1.04 -28.90 -0.62
CA LEU A 586 0.53 -30.24 -0.94
C LEU A 586 -0.79 -30.56 -0.21
N ALA A 587 -0.97 -30.11 1.03
CA ALA A 587 -2.23 -30.25 1.75
C ALA A 587 -3.37 -29.46 1.07
N THR A 588 -3.11 -28.23 0.61
CA THR A 588 -4.10 -27.42 -0.13
C THR A 588 -4.47 -28.05 -1.47
N VAL A 589 -3.49 -28.60 -2.22
CA VAL A 589 -3.77 -29.37 -3.44
C VAL A 589 -4.60 -30.61 -3.10
N GLY A 590 -4.26 -31.34 -2.03
CA GLY A 590 -4.98 -32.51 -1.55
C GLY A 590 -6.44 -32.22 -1.14
N ARG A 591 -6.71 -31.08 -0.50
CA ARG A 591 -8.07 -30.61 -0.13
C ARG A 591 -9.02 -30.53 -1.34
N VAL A 592 -8.50 -30.33 -2.55
CA VAL A 592 -9.29 -30.29 -3.81
C VAL A 592 -9.19 -31.60 -4.59
N ALA A 593 -7.98 -32.17 -4.71
CA ALA A 593 -7.73 -33.38 -5.48
C ALA A 593 -8.48 -34.60 -4.92
N VAL A 594 -8.40 -34.85 -3.60
CA VAL A 594 -8.94 -36.08 -3.00
C VAL A 594 -10.47 -36.15 -3.11
N PRO A 595 -11.26 -35.11 -2.77
CA PRO A 595 -12.71 -35.14 -2.97
C PRO A 595 -13.11 -35.27 -4.45
N ALA A 596 -12.38 -34.62 -5.37
CA ALA A 596 -12.65 -34.72 -6.79
C ALA A 596 -12.40 -36.14 -7.32
N SER A 597 -11.23 -36.73 -7.05
CA SER A 597 -10.91 -38.12 -7.41
C SER A 597 -11.88 -39.12 -6.76
N MET A 598 -12.27 -38.94 -5.50
CA MET A 598 -13.27 -39.81 -4.85
C MET A 598 -14.64 -39.75 -5.53
N TRP A 599 -15.10 -38.55 -5.91
CA TRP A 599 -16.37 -38.41 -6.65
C TRP A 599 -16.28 -38.99 -8.06
N ILE A 600 -15.19 -38.73 -8.79
CA ILE A 600 -14.98 -39.29 -10.14
C ILE A 600 -14.90 -40.82 -10.07
N GLY A 601 -14.24 -41.39 -9.06
CA GLY A 601 -14.23 -42.84 -8.82
C GLY A 601 -15.62 -43.41 -8.52
N LEU A 602 -16.43 -42.71 -7.71
CA LEU A 602 -17.82 -43.08 -7.46
C LEU A 602 -18.66 -43.05 -8.75
N GLN A 603 -18.53 -41.99 -9.55
CA GLN A 603 -19.22 -41.88 -10.85
C GLN A 603 -18.72 -42.90 -11.87
N MET A 604 -17.44 -43.28 -11.84
CA MET A 604 -16.88 -44.35 -12.67
C MET A 604 -17.48 -45.73 -12.32
N LEU A 605 -17.82 -45.97 -11.05
CA LEU A 605 -18.48 -47.20 -10.60
C LEU A 605 -19.99 -47.23 -10.91
N PHE A 606 -20.71 -46.11 -10.70
CA PHE A 606 -22.17 -46.07 -10.76
C PHE A 606 -22.76 -45.59 -12.10
N VAL A 607 -22.03 -44.78 -12.87
CA VAL A 607 -22.48 -44.20 -14.16
C VAL A 607 -21.58 -44.60 -15.33
N GLY A 608 -20.32 -44.99 -15.05
CA GLY A 608 -19.35 -45.40 -16.07
C GLY A 608 -18.93 -44.26 -16.99
N GLY A 609 -18.11 -44.57 -18.00
CA GLY A 609 -17.69 -43.59 -19.03
C GLY A 609 -16.63 -42.58 -18.60
N TYR A 610 -15.89 -42.85 -17.51
CA TYR A 610 -14.74 -42.06 -17.05
C TYR A 610 -13.43 -42.84 -17.22
N SER A 611 -12.35 -42.14 -17.54
CA SER A 611 -11.03 -42.75 -17.72
C SER A 611 -10.26 -42.83 -16.40
N ALA A 612 -9.26 -43.72 -16.32
CA ALA A 612 -8.28 -43.67 -15.22
C ALA A 612 -7.56 -42.31 -15.17
N GLY A 613 -7.36 -41.66 -16.32
CA GLY A 613 -6.86 -40.28 -16.39
C GLY A 613 -7.77 -39.28 -15.68
N SER A 614 -9.10 -39.46 -15.70
CA SER A 614 -10.04 -38.62 -14.94
C SER A 614 -9.91 -38.86 -13.44
N LEU A 615 -9.78 -40.12 -13.01
CA LEU A 615 -9.58 -40.46 -11.60
C LEU A 615 -8.29 -39.84 -11.03
N PHE A 616 -7.20 -39.90 -11.78
CA PHE A 616 -5.92 -39.28 -11.41
C PHE A 616 -5.79 -37.79 -11.78
N LEU A 617 -6.87 -37.16 -12.27
CA LEU A 617 -6.92 -35.75 -12.66
C LEU A 617 -5.86 -35.32 -13.71
N VAL A 618 -5.48 -36.24 -14.62
CA VAL A 618 -4.52 -36.04 -15.73
C VAL A 618 -5.10 -36.33 -17.12
N ASN A 619 -6.42 -36.50 -17.21
CA ASN A 619 -7.17 -36.72 -18.44
C ASN A 619 -6.90 -35.62 -19.49
N ASN A 620 -6.69 -34.37 -19.06
CA ASN A 620 -6.33 -33.22 -19.91
C ASN A 620 -5.17 -33.50 -20.88
N TYR A 621 -4.17 -34.27 -20.49
CA TYR A 621 -3.07 -34.72 -21.37
C TYR A 621 -3.17 -36.19 -21.81
N PHE A 622 -3.67 -37.10 -20.98
CA PHE A 622 -3.64 -38.55 -21.23
C PHE A 622 -5.01 -39.18 -21.55
N GLY A 623 -6.04 -38.37 -21.79
CA GLY A 623 -7.38 -38.82 -22.19
C GLY A 623 -7.43 -39.26 -23.66
N SER A 624 -8.21 -40.31 -23.96
CA SER A 624 -8.34 -40.86 -25.30
C SER A 624 -9.21 -40.00 -26.24
N ALA A 625 -9.10 -40.26 -27.55
CA ALA A 625 -9.84 -39.53 -28.60
C ALA A 625 -11.38 -39.61 -28.50
N TRP A 626 -11.90 -40.52 -27.66
CA TRP A 626 -13.32 -40.56 -27.22
C TRP A 626 -13.81 -39.26 -26.57
N ARG A 627 -12.91 -38.33 -26.22
CA ARG A 627 -13.24 -36.95 -25.84
C ARG A 627 -14.08 -36.17 -26.86
N ARG A 628 -14.17 -36.61 -28.10
CA ARG A 628 -15.06 -36.01 -29.12
C ARG A 628 -16.55 -36.11 -28.74
N ASP A 629 -16.94 -37.03 -27.86
CA ASP A 629 -18.32 -37.21 -27.37
C ASP A 629 -18.56 -36.64 -25.94
N GLY A 630 -17.88 -35.54 -25.59
CA GLY A 630 -18.47 -34.50 -24.73
C GLY A 630 -18.33 -34.60 -23.20
N ARG A 631 -17.65 -35.60 -22.62
CA ARG A 631 -17.42 -35.67 -21.15
C ARG A 631 -16.18 -34.91 -20.67
N TRP A 632 -16.22 -33.58 -20.85
CA TRP A 632 -15.28 -32.59 -20.32
C TRP A 632 -15.50 -32.18 -18.85
N GLU A 633 -16.42 -32.82 -18.13
CA GLU A 633 -17.08 -32.31 -16.91
C GLU A 633 -16.16 -31.79 -15.78
N TYR A 634 -14.95 -32.35 -15.64
CA TYR A 634 -14.03 -32.07 -14.51
C TYR A 634 -12.75 -31.31 -14.86
N TRP A 635 -12.61 -30.78 -16.09
CA TRP A 635 -11.37 -30.13 -16.56
C TRP A 635 -10.80 -29.07 -15.61
N TYR A 636 -11.67 -28.32 -14.92
CA TYR A 636 -11.29 -27.30 -13.94
C TYR A 636 -10.47 -27.88 -12.78
N PHE A 637 -10.85 -29.06 -12.28
CA PHE A 637 -10.14 -29.73 -11.19
C PHE A 637 -8.79 -30.28 -11.68
N GLU A 638 -8.73 -30.81 -12.90
CA GLU A 638 -7.50 -31.26 -13.57
C GLU A 638 -6.50 -30.10 -13.72
N ALA A 639 -6.97 -28.95 -14.24
CA ALA A 639 -6.16 -27.73 -14.38
C ALA A 639 -5.71 -27.15 -13.03
N PHE A 640 -6.64 -27.00 -12.07
CA PHE A 640 -6.35 -26.46 -10.73
C PHE A 640 -5.27 -27.29 -10.01
N VAL A 641 -5.45 -28.61 -9.93
CA VAL A 641 -4.56 -29.50 -9.18
C VAL A 641 -3.16 -29.50 -9.80
N GLN A 642 -3.05 -29.53 -11.12
CA GLN A 642 -1.76 -29.53 -11.81
C GLN A 642 -1.05 -28.17 -11.68
N VAL A 643 -1.75 -27.05 -11.88
CA VAL A 643 -1.14 -25.71 -11.73
C VAL A 643 -0.65 -25.49 -10.30
N PHE A 644 -1.46 -25.74 -9.28
CA PHE A 644 -1.05 -25.50 -7.89
C PHE A 644 -0.03 -26.52 -7.37
N LEU A 645 0.02 -27.74 -7.92
CA LEU A 645 1.13 -28.67 -7.68
C LEU A 645 2.44 -28.15 -8.28
N VAL A 646 2.44 -27.71 -9.54
CA VAL A 646 3.61 -27.11 -10.20
C VAL A 646 4.08 -25.88 -9.44
N LEU A 647 3.19 -24.97 -9.03
CA LEU A 647 3.56 -23.80 -8.23
C LEU A 647 4.12 -24.19 -6.84
N THR A 648 3.55 -25.20 -6.18
CA THR A 648 4.07 -25.71 -4.90
C THR A 648 5.50 -26.25 -5.03
N LEU A 649 5.79 -26.98 -6.11
CA LEU A 649 7.12 -27.52 -6.39
C LEU A 649 8.10 -26.42 -6.83
N LEU A 650 7.66 -25.48 -7.67
CA LEU A 650 8.43 -24.33 -8.10
C LEU A 650 8.89 -23.48 -6.90
N PHE A 651 8.02 -23.28 -5.91
CA PHE A 651 8.36 -22.59 -4.64
C PHE A 651 9.05 -23.46 -3.60
N ALA A 652 9.33 -24.74 -3.85
CA ALA A 652 10.34 -25.46 -3.06
C ALA A 652 11.75 -24.86 -3.31
N ILE A 653 12.01 -24.41 -4.54
CA ILE A 653 13.31 -23.92 -4.99
C ILE A 653 13.67 -22.60 -4.28
N GLY A 654 14.83 -22.58 -3.61
CA GLY A 654 15.31 -21.41 -2.85
C GLY A 654 15.48 -20.14 -3.70
N PRO A 655 16.23 -20.19 -4.82
CA PRO A 655 16.35 -19.06 -5.76
C PRO A 655 15.03 -18.49 -6.26
N VAL A 656 14.01 -19.32 -6.52
CA VAL A 656 12.69 -18.86 -6.98
C VAL A 656 11.98 -18.06 -5.89
N ARG A 657 11.91 -18.58 -4.66
CA ARG A 657 11.37 -17.85 -3.50
C ARG A 657 12.13 -16.54 -3.25
N HIS A 658 13.44 -16.53 -3.46
CA HIS A 658 14.28 -15.33 -3.28
C HIS A 658 14.01 -14.28 -4.37
N LEU A 659 13.77 -14.69 -5.61
CA LEU A 659 13.43 -13.80 -6.72
C LEU A 659 12.02 -13.22 -6.56
N GLU A 660 11.04 -14.05 -6.22
CA GLU A 660 9.66 -13.63 -5.96
C GLU A 660 9.62 -12.63 -4.80
N ARG A 661 10.19 -12.95 -3.63
CA ARG A 661 10.28 -12.01 -2.49
C ARG A 661 11.00 -10.69 -2.82
N ARG A 662 11.91 -10.68 -3.79
CA ARG A 662 12.64 -9.47 -4.25
C ARG A 662 11.89 -8.65 -5.30
N ARG A 663 10.91 -9.24 -6.01
CA ARG A 663 10.08 -8.59 -7.03
C ARG A 663 8.71 -9.30 -7.12
N PRO A 664 7.82 -9.22 -6.11
CA PRO A 664 6.62 -10.06 -6.07
C PRO A 664 5.71 -9.83 -7.28
N PHE A 665 5.46 -8.57 -7.64
CA PHE A 665 4.72 -8.25 -8.86
C PHE A 665 5.48 -8.60 -10.14
N ALA A 666 6.79 -8.32 -10.26
CA ALA A 666 7.50 -8.63 -11.51
C ALA A 666 7.56 -10.13 -11.79
N PHE A 667 7.76 -10.94 -10.76
CA PHE A 667 7.69 -12.39 -10.87
C PHE A 667 6.33 -12.85 -11.41
N ALA A 668 5.24 -12.34 -10.82
CA ALA A 668 3.88 -12.68 -11.24
C ALA A 668 3.51 -12.14 -12.63
N PHE A 669 3.95 -10.91 -12.96
CA PHE A 669 3.62 -10.24 -14.21
C PHE A 669 4.43 -10.77 -15.40
N VAL A 670 5.71 -11.09 -15.22
CA VAL A 670 6.53 -11.75 -16.26
C VAL A 670 5.99 -13.16 -16.53
N ALA A 671 5.61 -13.90 -15.48
CA ALA A 671 4.93 -15.18 -15.65
C ALA A 671 3.59 -15.03 -16.39
N LEU A 672 2.78 -14.01 -16.05
CA LEU A 672 1.54 -13.68 -16.75
C LEU A 672 1.77 -13.33 -18.23
N LEU A 673 2.78 -12.51 -18.57
CA LEU A 673 3.14 -12.19 -19.96
C LEU A 673 3.57 -13.44 -20.72
N GLY A 674 4.40 -14.30 -20.11
CA GLY A 674 4.77 -15.60 -20.69
C GLY A 674 3.56 -16.51 -20.95
N ALA A 675 2.64 -16.59 -20.00
CA ALA A 675 1.37 -17.31 -20.17
C ALA A 675 0.44 -16.64 -21.21
N THR A 676 0.54 -15.33 -21.40
CA THR A 676 -0.19 -14.60 -22.44
C THR A 676 0.36 -14.97 -23.82
N ALA A 677 1.69 -15.01 -23.99
CA ALA A 677 2.31 -15.45 -25.25
C ALA A 677 1.95 -16.91 -25.61
N VAL A 678 1.91 -17.82 -24.62
CA VAL A 678 1.42 -19.20 -24.81
C VAL A 678 -0.08 -19.22 -25.14
N GLY A 679 -0.89 -18.37 -24.52
CA GLY A 679 -2.33 -18.24 -24.80
C GLY A 679 -2.67 -17.63 -26.17
N LEU A 680 -1.73 -16.94 -26.82
CA LEU A 680 -1.84 -16.40 -28.18
C LEU A 680 -1.29 -17.35 -29.26
N GLU A 681 -1.06 -18.62 -28.90
CA GLU A 681 -0.52 -19.68 -29.76
C GLU A 681 0.82 -19.35 -30.45
N LEU A 682 1.59 -18.37 -29.91
CA LEU A 682 2.97 -18.08 -30.31
C LEU A 682 3.95 -19.23 -29.99
N VAL A 683 3.47 -20.26 -29.29
CA VAL A 683 4.14 -21.54 -29.04
C VAL A 683 3.11 -22.66 -29.28
N GLU A 684 3.20 -23.36 -30.41
CA GLU A 684 2.25 -24.41 -30.77
C GLU A 684 2.37 -25.65 -29.86
N PHE A 685 1.26 -26.05 -29.21
CA PHE A 685 1.18 -27.27 -28.38
C PHE A 685 0.42 -28.43 -29.07
N GLY A 686 0.75 -28.65 -30.35
CA GLY A 686 0.68 -29.94 -31.05
C GLY A 686 -0.70 -30.54 -31.40
N ASP A 687 -1.80 -30.01 -30.88
CA ASP A 687 -3.18 -30.39 -31.24
C ASP A 687 -4.11 -29.22 -30.91
N SER A 688 -4.86 -28.74 -31.91
CA SER A 688 -5.76 -27.59 -31.80
C SER A 688 -7.06 -27.91 -31.05
N TYR A 689 -7.35 -29.19 -30.76
CA TYR A 689 -8.55 -29.54 -30.03
C TYR A 689 -8.42 -29.26 -28.53
N ASN A 690 -9.34 -28.44 -28.01
CA ASN A 690 -9.60 -28.22 -26.59
C ASN A 690 -8.52 -27.43 -25.80
N ASN A 691 -7.70 -26.60 -26.47
CA ASN A 691 -6.64 -25.80 -25.84
C ASN A 691 -7.14 -24.91 -24.68
N ILE A 692 -8.36 -24.36 -24.75
CA ILE A 692 -8.97 -23.50 -23.71
C ILE A 692 -9.22 -24.16 -22.34
N PHE A 693 -9.00 -25.48 -22.20
CA PHE A 693 -9.13 -26.18 -20.91
C PHE A 693 -7.82 -26.84 -20.43
N ARG A 694 -6.71 -26.62 -21.14
CA ARG A 694 -5.40 -27.18 -20.78
C ARG A 694 -4.72 -26.32 -19.68
N PRO A 695 -3.91 -26.91 -18.79
CA PRO A 695 -3.23 -26.16 -17.73
C PRO A 695 -2.35 -25.02 -18.25
N HIS A 696 -1.62 -25.23 -19.35
CA HIS A 696 -0.70 -24.23 -19.89
C HIS A 696 -1.37 -22.99 -20.50
N THR A 697 -2.66 -23.06 -20.86
CA THR A 697 -3.45 -21.88 -21.24
C THR A 697 -4.22 -21.33 -20.04
N THR A 698 -4.83 -22.19 -19.22
CA THR A 698 -5.70 -21.79 -18.10
C THR A 698 -4.92 -21.27 -16.88
N ILE A 699 -3.62 -21.56 -16.77
CA ILE A 699 -2.69 -20.91 -15.83
C ILE A 699 -2.65 -19.39 -16.03
N TRP A 700 -2.98 -18.88 -17.22
CA TRP A 700 -3.12 -17.45 -17.48
C TRP A 700 -4.05 -16.78 -16.47
N PHE A 701 -5.23 -17.36 -16.20
CA PHE A 701 -6.16 -16.81 -15.20
C PHE A 701 -5.60 -16.87 -13.77
N VAL A 702 -4.89 -17.95 -13.41
CA VAL A 702 -4.25 -18.10 -12.09
C VAL A 702 -3.16 -17.03 -11.91
N LEU A 703 -2.34 -16.79 -12.93
CA LEU A 703 -1.30 -15.76 -12.93
C LEU A 703 -1.89 -14.35 -12.98
N LEU A 704 -3.01 -14.15 -13.69
CA LEU A 704 -3.75 -12.89 -13.73
C LEU A 704 -4.29 -12.52 -12.34
N GLY A 705 -4.90 -13.49 -11.64
CA GLY A 705 -5.35 -13.32 -10.27
C GLY A 705 -4.21 -13.06 -9.28
N TRP A 706 -3.14 -13.83 -9.36
CA TRP A 706 -1.93 -13.64 -8.53
C TRP A 706 -1.31 -12.28 -8.77
N ALA A 707 -0.98 -11.94 -10.03
CA ALA A 707 -0.45 -10.64 -10.40
C ALA A 707 -1.39 -9.52 -9.93
N GLY A 708 -2.70 -9.73 -9.96
CA GLY A 708 -3.70 -8.84 -9.37
C GLY A 708 -3.62 -8.63 -7.86
N GLN A 709 -3.32 -9.68 -7.08
CA GLN A 709 -3.12 -9.57 -5.63
C GLN A 709 -1.79 -8.91 -5.27
N VAL A 710 -0.70 -9.25 -5.98
CA VAL A 710 0.61 -8.60 -5.77
C VAL A 710 0.73 -7.26 -6.52
N ALA A 711 -0.29 -6.87 -7.29
CA ALA A 711 -0.50 -5.52 -7.79
C ALA A 711 -0.94 -4.60 -6.65
N VAL A 712 0.02 -4.38 -5.74
CA VAL A 712 -0.07 -3.36 -4.71
C VAL A 712 -0.32 -2.00 -5.36
N THR A 713 0.28 -1.72 -6.52
CA THR A 713 0.06 -0.48 -7.27
C THR A 713 -1.15 -0.51 -8.22
N ASN A 714 -1.76 0.65 -8.44
CA ASN A 714 -2.59 0.85 -9.62
C ASN A 714 -1.78 0.74 -10.94
N ARG A 715 -0.43 0.71 -10.91
CA ARG A 715 0.45 0.48 -12.07
C ARG A 715 0.20 -0.92 -12.56
N GLN A 716 0.32 -1.79 -11.59
CA GLN A 716 0.28 -3.22 -11.69
C GLN A 716 -1.18 -3.63 -11.91
N ARG A 717 -2.17 -2.93 -11.34
CA ARG A 717 -3.60 -3.12 -11.67
C ARG A 717 -3.94 -2.66 -13.09
N LEU A 718 -3.45 -1.51 -13.56
CA LEU A 718 -3.65 -1.09 -14.96
C LEU A 718 -2.95 -2.04 -15.93
N LEU A 719 -1.71 -2.46 -15.67
CA LEU A 719 -1.01 -3.46 -16.48
C LEU A 719 -1.75 -4.81 -16.51
N VAL A 720 -2.16 -5.34 -15.36
CA VAL A 720 -2.92 -6.60 -15.29
C VAL A 720 -4.32 -6.44 -15.89
N THR A 721 -4.95 -5.26 -15.78
CA THR A 721 -6.24 -5.01 -16.42
C THR A 721 -6.12 -4.77 -17.92
N ALA A 722 -5.01 -4.21 -18.41
CA ALA A 722 -4.72 -4.13 -19.85
C ALA A 722 -4.49 -5.55 -20.42
N VAL A 723 -3.71 -6.39 -19.73
CA VAL A 723 -3.57 -7.81 -20.08
C VAL A 723 -4.91 -8.53 -20.03
N LEU A 724 -5.79 -8.25 -19.05
CA LEU A 724 -7.15 -8.80 -19.00
C LEU A 724 -8.04 -8.31 -20.16
N VAL A 725 -8.08 -7.00 -20.42
CA VAL A 725 -8.94 -6.36 -21.43
C VAL A 725 -8.52 -6.70 -22.85
N ILE A 726 -7.22 -6.90 -23.10
CA ILE A 726 -6.68 -7.34 -24.40
C ILE A 726 -6.73 -8.87 -24.51
N GLY A 727 -6.29 -9.58 -23.46
CA GLY A 727 -6.16 -11.04 -23.47
C GLY A 727 -7.48 -11.79 -23.40
N ALA A 728 -8.50 -11.32 -22.67
CA ALA A 728 -9.76 -12.06 -22.59
C ALA A 728 -10.56 -12.08 -23.91
N PRO A 729 -10.62 -11.00 -24.72
CA PRO A 729 -11.15 -11.07 -26.09
C PRO A 729 -10.34 -11.95 -27.04
N LEU A 730 -9.02 -12.06 -26.83
CA LEU A 730 -8.16 -12.95 -27.64
C LEU A 730 -8.25 -14.42 -27.19
N TYR A 731 -8.59 -14.68 -25.93
CA TYR A 731 -8.80 -16.03 -25.37
C TYR A 731 -10.22 -16.58 -25.61
N PHE A 732 -11.21 -15.72 -25.87
CA PHE A 732 -12.62 -16.12 -26.00
C PHE A 732 -13.28 -15.56 -27.27
N ASP A 733 -13.62 -16.45 -28.21
CA ASP A 733 -14.37 -16.15 -29.45
C ASP A 733 -15.68 -15.36 -29.25
N ARG A 734 -16.23 -15.39 -28.01
CA ARG A 734 -17.52 -14.82 -27.65
C ARG A 734 -17.32 -13.59 -26.78
N TRP A 735 -17.49 -12.40 -27.36
CA TRP A 735 -17.35 -11.11 -26.67
C TRP A 735 -18.12 -11.03 -25.33
N GLN A 736 -19.29 -11.69 -25.22
CA GLN A 736 -20.10 -11.75 -24.00
C GLN A 736 -19.34 -12.44 -22.84
N GLN A 737 -18.58 -13.48 -23.14
CA GLN A 737 -17.78 -14.24 -22.18
C GLN A 737 -16.49 -13.48 -21.83
N ALA A 738 -15.84 -12.86 -22.81
CA ALA A 738 -14.72 -11.95 -22.57
C ALA A 738 -15.13 -10.79 -21.64
N LEU A 739 -16.21 -10.07 -21.96
CA LEU A 739 -16.74 -8.97 -21.15
C LEU A 739 -17.10 -9.42 -19.73
N MET A 740 -17.70 -10.60 -19.56
CA MET A 740 -18.04 -11.14 -18.24
C MET A 740 -16.81 -11.48 -17.41
N VAL A 741 -15.79 -12.15 -17.98
CA VAL A 741 -14.54 -12.44 -17.25
C VAL A 741 -13.81 -11.13 -16.93
N THR A 742 -13.72 -10.21 -17.88
CA THR A 742 -13.13 -8.87 -17.69
C THR A 742 -13.85 -8.08 -16.59
N SER A 743 -15.17 -8.15 -16.52
CA SER A 743 -15.95 -7.46 -15.48
C SER A 743 -15.73 -8.08 -14.09
N LEU A 744 -15.77 -9.41 -13.97
CA LEU A 744 -15.64 -10.09 -12.67
C LEU A 744 -14.20 -10.15 -12.15
N VAL A 745 -13.21 -10.30 -13.03
CA VAL A 745 -11.79 -10.22 -12.62
C VAL A 745 -11.36 -8.75 -12.49
N GLY A 746 -11.82 -7.84 -13.36
CA GLY A 746 -11.60 -6.40 -13.19
C GLY A 746 -12.15 -5.89 -11.86
N ALA A 747 -13.32 -6.39 -11.43
CA ALA A 747 -13.81 -6.15 -10.08
C ALA A 747 -12.82 -6.64 -9.02
N LEU A 748 -12.33 -7.88 -9.10
CA LEU A 748 -11.33 -8.45 -8.18
C LEU A 748 -10.00 -7.67 -8.14
N LEU A 749 -9.60 -7.02 -9.25
CA LEU A 749 -8.37 -6.22 -9.35
C LEU A 749 -8.48 -4.84 -8.69
N TRP A 750 -9.63 -4.19 -8.81
CA TRP A 750 -9.81 -2.79 -8.41
C TRP A 750 -10.56 -2.58 -7.10
N LEU A 751 -11.37 -3.55 -6.70
CA LEU A 751 -12.14 -3.49 -5.46
C LEU A 751 -11.50 -4.37 -4.39
N PRO A 752 -11.18 -3.84 -3.20
CA PRO A 752 -10.83 -4.67 -2.06
C PRO A 752 -12.07 -5.19 -1.31
N SER A 753 -13.10 -4.37 -1.14
CA SER A 753 -14.28 -4.71 -0.32
C SER A 753 -15.60 -4.03 -0.75
N VAL A 754 -16.72 -4.71 -0.48
CA VAL A 754 -17.80 -4.90 -1.48
C VAL A 754 -19.18 -4.91 -0.76
N ARG A 755 -20.15 -3.98 -1.02
CA ARG A 755 -21.30 -3.54 -0.14
C ARG A 755 -22.79 -3.95 -0.51
N VAL A 756 -23.35 -5.12 -0.14
CA VAL A 756 -24.77 -5.54 -0.44
C VAL A 756 -25.73 -4.88 0.57
N PRO A 757 -27.03 -4.75 0.23
CA PRO A 757 -28.09 -4.76 1.24
C PRO A 757 -28.03 -5.97 2.19
N ARG A 758 -28.17 -5.74 3.50
CA ARG A 758 -28.04 -6.64 4.67
C ARG A 758 -28.76 -8.01 4.68
N LEU A 759 -29.36 -8.43 3.57
CA LEU A 759 -30.09 -9.69 3.40
C LEU A 759 -29.62 -10.55 2.21
N ALA A 760 -28.82 -10.00 1.29
CA ALA A 760 -28.24 -10.79 0.19
C ALA A 760 -26.94 -11.50 0.63
N VAL A 761 -26.16 -10.85 1.49
CA VAL A 761 -25.54 -11.39 2.71
C VAL A 761 -25.34 -12.92 2.70
N PRO A 762 -26.20 -13.76 3.33
CA PRO A 762 -25.92 -15.19 3.52
C PRO A 762 -25.66 -15.93 2.22
N VAL A 763 -26.27 -15.44 1.13
CA VAL A 763 -26.28 -16.11 -0.17
C VAL A 763 -24.88 -16.03 -0.78
N PHE A 764 -24.23 -14.86 -0.78
CA PHE A 764 -22.86 -14.72 -1.27
C PHE A 764 -21.89 -15.57 -0.45
N GLY A 765 -21.96 -15.49 0.87
CA GLY A 765 -21.09 -16.27 1.74
C GLY A 765 -21.25 -17.79 1.56
N VAL A 766 -22.47 -18.32 1.71
CA VAL A 766 -22.72 -19.76 1.68
C VAL A 766 -22.51 -20.36 0.29
N VAL A 767 -22.89 -19.67 -0.79
CA VAL A 767 -22.67 -20.14 -2.16
C VAL A 767 -21.18 -20.13 -2.53
N ALA A 768 -20.41 -19.14 -2.05
CA ALA A 768 -18.95 -19.10 -2.22
C ALA A 768 -18.23 -20.21 -1.43
N ALA A 769 -18.69 -20.54 -0.21
CA ALA A 769 -18.11 -21.61 0.59
C ALA A 769 -18.45 -23.01 0.02
N ALA A 770 -19.68 -23.21 -0.48
CA ALA A 770 -20.12 -24.45 -1.10
C ALA A 770 -19.65 -24.63 -2.56
N SER A 771 -18.99 -23.64 -3.18
CA SER A 771 -18.78 -23.56 -4.63
C SER A 771 -18.08 -24.78 -5.22
N MET A 772 -17.13 -25.38 -4.48
CA MET A 772 -16.42 -26.59 -4.91
C MET A 772 -17.35 -27.80 -5.03
N VAL A 773 -18.24 -28.00 -4.05
CA VAL A 773 -19.19 -29.13 -4.04
C VAL A 773 -20.25 -28.93 -5.12
N ILE A 774 -20.77 -27.69 -5.26
CA ILE A 774 -21.71 -27.34 -6.34
C ILE A 774 -21.08 -27.67 -7.71
N PHE A 775 -19.84 -27.23 -7.97
CA PHE A 775 -19.15 -27.53 -9.24
C PHE A 775 -18.97 -29.04 -9.42
N LEU A 776 -18.57 -29.76 -8.36
CA LEU A 776 -18.29 -31.20 -8.44
C LEU A 776 -19.54 -32.04 -8.77
N ILE A 777 -20.74 -31.69 -8.26
CA ILE A 777 -21.93 -32.54 -8.38
C ILE A 777 -22.99 -32.09 -9.40
N HIS A 778 -22.98 -30.81 -9.83
CA HIS A 778 -24.15 -30.24 -10.52
C HIS A 778 -24.59 -31.01 -11.77
N TRP A 779 -23.65 -31.57 -12.55
CA TRP A 779 -23.91 -32.38 -13.74
C TRP A 779 -24.80 -33.60 -13.48
N GLN A 780 -24.72 -34.20 -12.28
CA GLN A 780 -25.54 -35.35 -11.90
C GLN A 780 -26.83 -34.92 -11.18
N VAL A 781 -26.87 -33.72 -10.58
CA VAL A 781 -28.02 -33.21 -9.83
C VAL A 781 -29.04 -32.50 -10.72
N TRP A 782 -28.61 -31.70 -11.71
CA TRP A 782 -29.54 -30.91 -12.53
C TRP A 782 -30.49 -31.75 -13.41
N PRO A 783 -30.10 -32.89 -14.00
CA PRO A 783 -31.02 -33.72 -14.79
C PRO A 783 -32.18 -34.27 -13.96
N ILE A 784 -31.95 -34.56 -12.68
CA ILE A 784 -32.96 -35.07 -11.74
C ILE A 784 -34.05 -34.02 -11.50
N TYR A 785 -33.69 -32.74 -11.39
CA TYR A 785 -34.68 -31.69 -11.19
C TYR A 785 -35.39 -31.25 -12.48
N MET A 786 -34.76 -31.39 -13.66
CA MET A 786 -35.41 -31.09 -14.95
C MET A 786 -36.53 -32.06 -15.32
N SER A 787 -36.61 -33.25 -14.73
CA SER A 787 -37.73 -34.17 -14.94
C SER A 787 -38.97 -33.85 -14.07
N VAL A 788 -38.86 -32.90 -13.13
CA VAL A 788 -39.91 -32.57 -12.16
C VAL A 788 -40.27 -31.07 -12.16
N PHE A 789 -39.31 -30.18 -12.42
CA PHE A 789 -39.45 -28.73 -12.28
C PHE A 789 -39.12 -27.95 -13.55
N VAL A 790 -39.71 -26.77 -13.68
CA VAL A 790 -39.29 -25.77 -14.68
C VAL A 790 -37.83 -25.34 -14.46
N ARG A 791 -37.17 -24.89 -15.53
CA ARG A 791 -35.71 -24.75 -15.62
C ARG A 791 -35.11 -23.87 -14.52
N GLU A 792 -35.82 -22.82 -14.14
CA GLU A 792 -35.43 -21.80 -13.16
C GLU A 792 -35.51 -22.35 -11.74
N VAL A 793 -36.56 -23.12 -11.44
CA VAL A 793 -36.74 -23.81 -10.16
C VAL A 793 -35.71 -24.95 -10.04
N ALA A 794 -35.52 -25.73 -11.09
CA ALA A 794 -34.50 -26.78 -11.14
C ALA A 794 -33.08 -26.23 -10.90
N PHE A 795 -32.75 -25.04 -11.43
CA PHE A 795 -31.49 -24.35 -11.15
C PHE A 795 -31.33 -24.02 -9.65
N LEU A 796 -32.36 -23.44 -9.03
CA LEU A 796 -32.35 -23.16 -7.59
C LEU A 796 -32.24 -24.44 -6.76
N SER A 797 -32.91 -25.53 -7.16
CA SER A 797 -32.81 -26.84 -6.51
C SER A 797 -31.39 -27.45 -6.63
N THR A 798 -30.75 -27.36 -7.81
CA THR A 798 -29.35 -27.81 -7.98
C THR A 798 -28.39 -27.03 -7.08
N MET A 799 -28.52 -25.71 -7.02
CA MET A 799 -27.71 -24.86 -6.15
C MET A 799 -27.94 -25.19 -4.66
N ALA A 800 -29.20 -25.33 -4.24
CA ALA A 800 -29.56 -25.69 -2.87
C ALA A 800 -29.04 -27.08 -2.46
N THR A 801 -29.09 -28.07 -3.35
CA THR A 801 -28.58 -29.43 -3.07
C THR A 801 -27.05 -29.46 -2.99
N GLY A 802 -26.33 -28.66 -3.78
CA GLY A 802 -24.89 -28.48 -3.60
C GLY A 802 -24.51 -27.82 -2.26
N VAL A 803 -25.26 -26.81 -1.83
CA VAL A 803 -25.13 -26.20 -0.49
C VAL A 803 -25.45 -27.22 0.61
N ALA A 804 -26.50 -28.02 0.46
CA ALA A 804 -26.89 -29.04 1.43
C ALA A 804 -25.83 -30.16 1.56
N MET A 805 -25.31 -30.67 0.44
CA MET A 805 -24.25 -31.69 0.44
C MET A 805 -22.95 -31.16 1.04
N TRP A 806 -22.57 -29.90 0.78
CA TRP A 806 -21.46 -29.24 1.45
C TRP A 806 -21.67 -29.16 2.97
N ALA A 807 -22.85 -28.73 3.42
CA ALA A 807 -23.18 -28.64 4.84
C ALA A 807 -23.22 -30.01 5.54
N ILE A 808 -23.61 -31.08 4.84
CA ILE A 808 -23.59 -32.47 5.33
C ILE A 808 -22.15 -32.99 5.43
N GLY A 809 -21.34 -32.83 4.38
CA GLY A 809 -19.93 -33.25 4.36
C GLY A 809 -19.11 -32.55 5.44
N ARG A 810 -19.39 -31.28 5.72
CA ARG A 810 -18.82 -30.56 6.85
C ARG A 810 -19.17 -31.20 8.19
N ARG A 811 -20.44 -31.56 8.40
CA ARG A 811 -20.91 -32.17 9.66
C ARG A 811 -20.26 -33.52 9.92
N THR A 812 -20.08 -34.36 8.90
CA THR A 812 -19.43 -35.68 9.03
C THR A 812 -17.92 -35.58 9.24
N MET A 813 -17.23 -34.60 8.63
CA MET A 813 -15.83 -34.30 8.96
C MET A 813 -15.68 -33.82 10.41
N ARG A 814 -16.58 -32.95 10.90
CA ARG A 814 -16.57 -32.45 12.29
C ARG A 814 -16.73 -33.59 13.31
N THR A 815 -17.65 -34.53 13.09
CA THR A 815 -17.80 -35.69 14.00
C THR A 815 -16.61 -36.65 13.95
N ALA A 816 -16.02 -36.87 12.76
CA ALA A 816 -14.80 -37.68 12.62
C ALA A 816 -13.59 -37.07 13.32
N TRP A 817 -13.39 -35.74 13.24
CA TRP A 817 -12.31 -35.05 13.94
C TRP A 817 -12.51 -35.08 15.46
N VAL A 818 -13.73 -34.83 15.96
CA VAL A 818 -14.06 -34.91 17.40
C VAL A 818 -13.76 -36.32 17.95
N HIS A 819 -14.19 -37.40 17.26
CA HIS A 819 -13.83 -38.76 17.67
C HIS A 819 -12.32 -39.04 17.63
N THR A 820 -11.57 -38.37 16.77
CA THR A 820 -10.10 -38.51 16.66
C THR A 820 -9.39 -37.76 17.79
N LEU A 821 -9.87 -36.57 18.17
CA LEU A 821 -9.42 -35.83 19.36
C LEU A 821 -9.69 -36.61 20.65
N SER A 822 -10.90 -37.14 20.85
CA SER A 822 -11.21 -37.95 22.03
C SER A 822 -10.25 -39.14 22.16
N ARG A 823 -9.90 -39.81 21.05
CA ARG A 823 -8.93 -40.92 21.01
C ARG A 823 -7.47 -40.49 21.23
N LYS A 824 -7.10 -39.23 20.97
CA LYS A 824 -5.79 -38.66 21.35
C LYS A 824 -5.74 -38.35 22.85
N MET A 825 -6.74 -37.67 23.39
CA MET A 825 -6.74 -37.24 24.80
C MET A 825 -6.79 -38.46 25.74
N LEU A 826 -7.58 -39.49 25.41
CA LEU A 826 -7.59 -40.80 26.10
C LEU A 826 -6.26 -41.59 26.00
N ARG A 827 -5.28 -41.11 25.20
CA ARG A 827 -3.91 -41.65 25.10
C ARG A 827 -2.84 -40.71 25.70
N GLN A 828 -3.26 -39.64 26.37
CA GLN A 828 -2.40 -38.75 27.16
C GLN A 828 -2.84 -38.68 28.63
N SER A 829 -3.95 -39.34 28.98
CA SER A 829 -4.45 -39.56 30.34
C SER A 829 -4.18 -40.99 30.85
N VAL A 830 -3.27 -41.72 30.19
CA VAL A 830 -2.78 -43.09 30.49
C VAL A 830 -1.31 -43.14 30.11
#